data_AF-A0A384JYU2-F1
#
_entry.id   AF-A0A384JYU2-F1
#
_cell.length_a   1.000
_cell.length_b   1.000
_cell.length_c   1.000
_cell.angle_alpha   90.00
_cell.angle_beta   90.00
_cell.angle_gamma   90.00
#
_symmetry.space_group_name_H-M   'P 1'
#
loop_
_entity.id
_entity.type
_entity.pdbx_description
1 polymer ?
#
loop_
_entity_poly.entity_id
_entity_poly.type
_entity_poly.pdbx_seq_one_letter_code
_entity_poly.pdbx_strand_id
1 'polypeptide(L)'
;MTFYQTLEAIVTLFIQLFVIFPYSALTIRRQRELIPKNKQSIEDTAHSEKKDSERKPGAMISDKVHKLCTSQETVSSLLAKDPTMAPGDAWKQLYGGHAAGEKESKNEARRHRDTITPEDLQRALECGNWGPTQPSELFLKMYHDALCTLDNSVSNCMVSPPLMGSSGVMPLSVISVVPDIMRHMSNLIVRAEKEVILATNYWQNSVASKYITNAMRELSRRAGERGERIVFKLQYDRGSPKQLLDNHYFVPEKEYLGKAVALPAAEDIPNIDLQVMNYHRPMLGTFHCKYMVVDRKFAVLQSNNIQDNDNMEMMTHLEGPIVDSLYDMALISWHKKFEPPLPSHNSPAVQGGLRSFENKGHNEIFDQNGAIRGHSAVLHPERMQTQSAYSYEPRASNQPGYVRPESTVDGNVATGPSTNESVTHPIGNSNSTEDLRNGVRQIQLDGDQNTHHEFEGKDLKTTEMMAENARAIATTGDAEHIVHTKNSEKKEPVLPENGTLAQHGVNGPDMETQEFLSNGIQVIPQSQIEHPSSSMNLLPEHTTDDPHYDEDIAGEVARVQTAVSPKNGETRVEAVTRHLNHTKNPGFKGNAPDCAPQEEMTPYIPHPVHEPFPIAMVCREPYGSPNHSSVYNPQNEVWLSALRNATKNVFIQSPTLNAEPLVPEIINACERGIDVYCYICLGYNDTGELLPMQGGTNEMIAHKMYTTLSDAGKQHLHYFFYVGKDQTTPLVAKKKLRDCHIKVMIVDEHIGIQGNGNQDTQSWFHSQEINVMIDSAMVCRGWIDGLRRNQNTHLYGEVGKSDGIWRDDRGEEAKDVIGVDPGRFSWAKGFLGAINRVRGTGDF
;
A
#
# COMPACT_ATOMS: atom_id res chain seq x y z
N MET A 1 8.37 42.41 1.96
CA MET A 1 7.74 41.81 0.77
C MET A 1 6.26 41.67 1.03
N THR A 2 5.43 42.10 0.08
CA THR A 2 3.96 42.06 0.17
C THR A 2 3.41 40.78 -0.47
N PHE A 3 2.22 40.37 -0.03
CA PHE A 3 1.54 39.10 -0.39
C PHE A 3 1.45 38.82 -1.91
N TYR A 4 1.37 39.86 -2.75
CA TYR A 4 1.33 39.73 -4.21
C TYR A 4 2.68 39.35 -4.85
N GLN A 5 3.81 39.65 -4.20
CA GLN A 5 5.16 39.36 -4.73
C GLN A 5 5.63 37.93 -4.37
N THR A 6 5.13 37.33 -3.28
CA THR A 6 5.28 35.89 -3.00
C THR A 6 4.38 35.05 -3.94
N LEU A 7 3.22 35.58 -4.33
CA LEU A 7 2.33 34.97 -5.34
C LEU A 7 3.02 34.92 -6.72
N GLU A 8 3.78 35.94 -7.12
CA GLU A 8 4.55 36.00 -8.38
C GLU A 8 5.68 34.94 -8.44
N ALA A 9 6.32 34.62 -7.31
CA ALA A 9 7.36 33.59 -7.20
C ALA A 9 6.80 32.16 -7.14
N ILE A 10 5.63 31.99 -6.51
CA ILE A 10 4.88 30.72 -6.53
C ILE A 10 4.33 30.43 -7.93
N VAL A 11 3.91 31.45 -8.69
CA VAL A 11 3.52 31.32 -10.12
C VAL A 11 4.74 31.01 -11.02
N THR A 12 5.91 31.56 -10.71
CA THR A 12 7.15 31.29 -11.45
C THR A 12 7.66 29.84 -11.25
N LEU A 13 7.56 29.27 -10.04
CA LEU A 13 7.79 27.83 -9.77
C LEU A 13 6.74 26.94 -10.44
N PHE A 14 5.50 27.41 -10.49
CA PHE A 14 4.40 26.76 -11.22
C PHE A 14 4.66 26.69 -12.73
N ILE A 15 5.22 27.72 -13.36
CA ILE A 15 5.53 27.73 -14.80
C ILE A 15 6.79 26.89 -15.12
N GLN A 16 7.74 26.75 -14.20
CA GLN A 16 8.90 25.87 -14.41
C GLN A 16 8.56 24.37 -14.29
N LEU A 17 7.72 23.97 -13.32
CA LEU A 17 7.26 22.57 -13.19
C LEU A 17 6.22 22.17 -14.23
N PHE A 18 5.40 23.11 -14.71
CA PHE A 18 4.24 22.79 -15.55
C PHE A 18 4.25 23.40 -16.98
N VAL A 19 5.27 24.17 -17.39
CA VAL A 19 5.44 24.72 -18.77
C VAL A 19 6.81 24.44 -19.41
N ILE A 20 7.88 24.20 -18.65
CA ILE A 20 9.25 24.07 -19.21
C ILE A 20 9.68 22.64 -19.56
N PHE A 21 9.24 21.59 -18.88
CA PHE A 21 9.52 20.22 -19.35
C PHE A 21 8.74 19.78 -20.61
N PRO A 22 7.53 20.29 -20.92
CA PRO A 22 6.80 19.91 -22.12
C PRO A 22 7.38 20.40 -23.47
N TYR A 23 8.49 21.14 -23.54
CA TYR A 23 8.95 21.77 -24.80
C TYR A 23 10.42 21.53 -25.21
N SER A 24 11.10 20.52 -24.67
CA SER A 24 12.37 20.06 -25.22
C SER A 24 12.25 18.62 -25.74
N ALA A 25 11.97 18.32 -27.00
CA ALA A 25 11.71 19.08 -28.20
C ALA A 25 11.17 18.05 -29.23
N LEU A 26 9.94 18.19 -29.70
CA LEU A 26 9.50 18.07 -31.11
C LEU A 26 10.12 17.05 -32.11
N THR A 27 10.79 15.98 -31.69
CA THR A 27 11.20 14.87 -32.60
C THR A 27 11.24 13.52 -31.88
N ILE A 28 10.11 12.82 -31.83
CA ILE A 28 10.07 11.39 -32.16
C ILE A 28 9.02 11.25 -33.26
N ARG A 29 9.47 10.85 -34.46
CA ARG A 29 8.71 10.86 -35.72
C ARG A 29 7.44 9.99 -35.63
N ARG A 30 6.37 10.52 -36.25
CA ARG A 30 5.10 9.88 -36.59
C ARG A 30 5.22 8.38 -36.93
N GLN A 31 4.60 7.52 -36.12
CA GLN A 31 4.09 6.23 -36.58
C GLN A 31 2.81 6.48 -37.40
N ARG A 32 2.97 6.58 -38.72
CA ARG A 32 1.91 6.30 -39.69
C ARG A 32 2.57 5.58 -40.86
N GLU A 33 1.84 4.58 -41.34
CA GLU A 33 2.18 3.62 -42.40
C GLU A 33 2.89 2.35 -41.91
N LEU A 34 2.10 1.28 -41.73
CA LEU A 34 2.36 -0.05 -42.27
C LEU A 34 1.03 -0.84 -42.23
N ILE A 35 0.13 -0.53 -43.17
CA ILE A 35 -0.86 -1.50 -43.66
C ILE A 35 -0.35 -1.93 -45.03
N PRO A 36 0.11 -3.17 -45.24
CA PRO A 36 0.32 -3.67 -46.59
C PRO A 36 -1.00 -4.26 -47.10
N LYS A 37 -1.64 -3.55 -48.04
CA LYS A 37 -2.63 -4.15 -48.95
C LYS A 37 -1.91 -4.80 -50.13
N ASN A 38 -2.14 -6.10 -50.29
CA ASN A 38 -2.14 -6.92 -51.51
C ASN A 38 -0.86 -7.15 -52.36
N LYS A 39 -0.54 -8.45 -52.48
CA LYS A 39 -0.22 -9.26 -53.68
C LYS A 39 0.38 -8.55 -54.91
N GLN A 40 1.62 -8.92 -55.25
CA GLN A 40 1.91 -9.63 -56.51
C GLN A 40 3.32 -10.26 -56.52
N SER A 41 3.40 -11.37 -57.26
CA SER A 41 4.49 -12.29 -57.58
C SER A 41 5.76 -11.65 -58.15
N ILE A 42 6.92 -12.31 -57.95
CA ILE A 42 7.79 -12.87 -59.02
C ILE A 42 8.99 -13.61 -58.39
N GLU A 43 9.34 -14.72 -59.03
CA GLU A 43 10.42 -15.68 -58.77
C GLU A 43 11.84 -15.12 -58.99
N ASP A 44 12.81 -15.92 -58.54
CA ASP A 44 14.21 -16.00 -58.98
C ASP A 44 15.18 -14.86 -58.64
N THR A 45 16.04 -15.07 -57.65
CA THR A 45 17.46 -15.43 -57.93
C THR A 45 18.20 -15.89 -56.67
N ALA A 46 18.85 -17.05 -56.82
CA ALA A 46 19.68 -17.71 -55.84
C ALA A 46 21.11 -17.14 -55.77
N HIS A 47 21.79 -17.54 -54.69
CA HIS A 47 23.24 -17.53 -54.43
C HIS A 47 23.92 -16.22 -54.00
N SER A 48 24.13 -16.13 -52.68
CA SER A 48 25.48 -15.95 -52.13
C SER A 48 25.54 -16.53 -50.72
N GLU A 49 26.08 -17.74 -50.61
CA GLU A 49 26.56 -18.30 -49.34
C GLU A 49 27.69 -17.41 -48.81
N LYS A 50 27.45 -16.77 -47.66
CA LYS A 50 28.51 -16.23 -46.81
C LYS A 50 28.39 -16.87 -45.43
N LYS A 51 29.34 -17.78 -45.20
CA LYS A 51 29.89 -18.26 -43.93
C LYS A 51 29.15 -17.79 -42.68
N ASP A 52 28.47 -18.76 -42.06
CA ASP A 52 28.23 -18.82 -40.63
C ASP A 52 29.54 -18.52 -39.87
N SER A 53 29.62 -17.30 -39.33
CA SER A 53 30.50 -16.98 -38.21
C SER A 53 29.60 -16.69 -37.01
N GLU A 54 29.58 -17.64 -36.08
CA GLU A 54 29.19 -17.50 -34.68
C GLU A 54 27.93 -16.65 -34.40
N ARG A 55 26.77 -17.32 -34.38
CA ARG A 55 25.62 -16.86 -33.58
C ARG A 55 26.08 -16.65 -32.14
N LYS A 56 25.98 -15.43 -31.62
CA LYS A 56 25.67 -15.21 -30.19
C LYS A 56 24.13 -15.16 -30.08
N PRO A 57 23.48 -16.23 -29.60
CA PRO A 57 22.04 -16.24 -29.42
C PRO A 57 21.66 -15.66 -28.05
N GLY A 58 20.58 -14.87 -28.01
CA GLY A 58 19.72 -14.73 -26.83
C GLY A 58 20.25 -13.88 -25.67
N ALA A 59 19.44 -12.96 -25.14
CA ALA A 59 19.75 -12.30 -23.87
C ALA A 59 19.45 -13.26 -22.71
N MET A 60 20.34 -14.23 -22.55
CA MET A 60 20.57 -15.02 -21.34
C MET A 60 20.92 -14.07 -20.19
N ILE A 61 20.55 -14.39 -18.95
CA ILE A 61 21.09 -13.72 -17.75
C ILE A 61 22.60 -13.56 -17.95
N SER A 62 23.13 -12.33 -17.94
CA SER A 62 24.53 -12.13 -18.31
C SER A 62 25.51 -12.82 -17.34
N ASP A 63 26.76 -13.04 -17.78
CA ASP A 63 27.84 -13.54 -16.89
C ASP A 63 28.09 -12.58 -15.71
N LYS A 64 27.87 -11.29 -15.93
CA LYS A 64 27.92 -10.27 -14.88
C LYS A 64 26.84 -10.53 -13.83
N VAL A 65 25.57 -10.62 -14.24
CA VAL A 65 24.44 -10.80 -13.30
C VAL A 65 24.53 -12.15 -12.59
N HIS A 66 24.82 -13.23 -13.32
CA HIS A 66 24.98 -14.56 -12.72
C HIS A 66 26.11 -14.61 -11.68
N LYS A 67 27.28 -14.02 -11.98
CA LYS A 67 28.38 -13.90 -11.01
C LYS A 67 27.99 -13.09 -9.77
N LEU A 68 27.19 -12.04 -9.95
CA LEU A 68 26.70 -11.23 -8.83
C LEU A 68 25.74 -12.03 -7.95
N CYS A 69 24.81 -12.78 -8.54
CA CYS A 69 23.84 -13.58 -7.79
C CYS A 69 24.48 -14.79 -7.09
N THR A 70 25.54 -15.37 -7.66
CA THR A 70 26.25 -16.52 -7.07
C THR A 70 27.37 -16.13 -6.10
N SER A 71 27.56 -14.82 -5.85
CA SER A 71 28.53 -14.31 -4.88
C SER A 71 28.15 -14.69 -3.44
N GLN A 72 29.15 -14.79 -2.58
CA GLN A 72 28.96 -14.98 -1.13
C GLN A 72 28.91 -13.65 -0.37
N GLU A 73 29.22 -12.53 -1.04
CA GLU A 73 29.27 -11.21 -0.41
C GLU A 73 27.99 -10.41 -0.68
N THR A 74 27.36 -9.99 0.41
CA THR A 74 26.18 -9.12 0.50
C THR A 74 26.47 -7.94 1.44
N VAL A 75 25.67 -6.87 1.38
CA VAL A 75 25.77 -5.73 2.32
C VAL A 75 25.71 -6.22 3.78
N SER A 76 24.74 -7.08 4.10
CA SER A 76 24.57 -7.71 5.40
C SER A 76 25.78 -8.58 5.81
N SER A 77 26.44 -9.28 4.88
CA SER A 77 27.65 -10.06 5.19
C SER A 77 28.88 -9.19 5.50
N LEU A 78 28.97 -8.00 4.90
CA LEU A 78 30.02 -7.02 5.19
C LEU A 78 29.79 -6.39 6.57
N LEU A 79 28.55 -6.02 6.88
CA LEU A 79 28.18 -5.50 8.21
C LEU A 79 28.24 -6.59 9.31
N ALA A 80 28.09 -7.86 8.97
CA ALA A 80 28.35 -8.95 9.91
C ALA A 80 29.83 -8.98 10.35
N LYS A 81 30.77 -8.65 9.44
CA LYS A 81 32.21 -8.57 9.71
C LYS A 81 32.62 -7.25 10.37
N ASP A 82 32.07 -6.13 9.90
CA ASP A 82 32.30 -4.79 10.44
C ASP A 82 30.96 -4.06 10.66
N PRO A 83 30.37 -4.17 11.86
CA PRO A 83 29.11 -3.51 12.18
C PRO A 83 29.20 -1.99 12.24
N THR A 84 30.40 -1.40 12.16
CA THR A 84 30.60 0.05 12.18
C THR A 84 30.59 0.68 10.79
N MET A 85 30.61 -0.14 9.73
CA MET A 85 30.54 0.29 8.34
C MET A 85 29.14 0.84 8.02
N ALA A 86 29.08 1.93 7.23
CA ALA A 86 27.80 2.39 6.68
C ALA A 86 27.31 1.43 5.58
N PRO A 87 26.02 1.03 5.56
CA PRO A 87 25.47 0.21 4.49
C PRO A 87 25.68 0.77 3.09
N GLY A 88 25.64 2.10 2.92
CA GLY A 88 25.91 2.77 1.65
C GLY A 88 27.35 2.59 1.17
N ASP A 89 28.31 2.53 2.10
CA ASP A 89 29.71 2.25 1.78
C ASP A 89 29.90 0.78 1.42
N ALA A 90 29.26 -0.14 2.16
CA ALA A 90 29.23 -1.57 1.84
C ALA A 90 28.64 -1.81 0.42
N TRP A 91 27.50 -1.18 0.12
CA TRP A 91 26.88 -1.22 -1.21
C TRP A 91 27.83 -0.69 -2.29
N LYS A 92 28.47 0.46 -2.04
CA LYS A 92 29.42 1.05 -3.00
C LYS A 92 30.65 0.16 -3.20
N GLN A 93 31.17 -0.48 -2.16
CA GLN A 93 32.28 -1.42 -2.24
C GLN A 93 31.95 -2.62 -3.11
N LEU A 94 30.74 -3.19 -2.96
CA LEU A 94 30.32 -4.38 -3.70
C LEU A 94 29.86 -4.06 -5.13
N TYR A 95 29.09 -2.98 -5.30
CA TYR A 95 28.29 -2.74 -6.50
C TYR A 95 28.50 -1.36 -7.14
N GLY A 96 29.34 -0.49 -6.57
CA GLY A 96 29.59 0.86 -7.10
C GLY A 96 30.17 0.89 -8.51
N GLY A 97 30.86 -0.18 -8.94
CA GLY A 97 31.35 -0.37 -10.31
C GLY A 97 30.31 -0.91 -11.30
N HIS A 98 29.07 -1.16 -10.85
CA HIS A 98 27.98 -1.70 -11.65
C HIS A 98 26.87 -0.69 -11.92
N ALA A 99 27.14 0.61 -11.67
CA ALA A 99 26.28 1.71 -12.10
C ALA A 99 26.11 1.71 -13.63
N ALA A 100 24.94 2.16 -14.09
CA ALA A 100 24.43 1.97 -15.44
C ALA A 100 25.47 2.18 -16.57
N GLY A 101 25.76 1.10 -17.31
CA GLY A 101 26.46 1.16 -18.59
C GLY A 101 25.49 1.58 -19.69
N GLU A 102 25.83 2.63 -20.43
CA GLU A 102 24.99 3.11 -21.53
C GLU A 102 24.83 2.07 -22.65
N LYS A 103 23.56 1.86 -23.05
CA LYS A 103 23.06 1.52 -24.40
C LYS A 103 22.86 0.06 -24.85
N GLU A 104 23.47 -0.97 -24.28
CA GLU A 104 23.32 -2.33 -24.88
C GLU A 104 22.06 -3.13 -24.50
N SER A 105 21.33 -2.81 -23.43
CA SER A 105 20.36 -3.78 -22.87
C SER A 105 18.89 -3.65 -23.32
N LYS A 106 18.33 -2.45 -23.53
CA LYS A 106 16.85 -2.30 -23.58
C LYS A 106 16.17 -2.94 -24.79
N ASN A 107 16.80 -2.92 -25.97
CA ASN A 107 16.23 -3.47 -27.19
C ASN A 107 16.49 -4.98 -27.33
N GLU A 108 17.62 -5.48 -26.83
CA GLU A 108 17.93 -6.92 -26.83
C GLU A 108 17.11 -7.64 -25.75
N ALA A 109 17.01 -7.09 -24.54
CA ALA A 109 16.17 -7.63 -23.48
C ALA A 109 14.66 -7.57 -23.79
N ARG A 110 14.23 -6.75 -24.77
CA ARG A 110 12.84 -6.77 -25.29
C ARG A 110 12.62 -7.79 -26.39
N ARG A 111 13.63 -8.09 -27.22
CA ARG A 111 13.52 -9.04 -28.34
C ARG A 111 13.57 -10.52 -27.92
N HIS A 112 14.01 -10.80 -26.69
CA HIS A 112 14.21 -12.17 -26.20
C HIS A 112 13.16 -12.67 -25.19
N ARG A 113 12.18 -11.83 -24.81
CA ARG A 113 11.12 -12.16 -23.84
C ARG A 113 10.20 -13.28 -24.30
N ASP A 114 10.08 -13.49 -25.61
CA ASP A 114 9.16 -14.47 -26.20
C ASP A 114 9.83 -15.84 -26.45
N THR A 115 11.10 -16.04 -26.07
CA THR A 115 11.90 -17.22 -26.42
C THR A 115 12.80 -17.70 -25.27
N ILE A 116 12.29 -17.77 -24.03
CA ILE A 116 13.05 -18.30 -22.88
C ILE A 116 13.36 -19.78 -23.12
N THR A 117 14.64 -20.16 -22.99
CA THR A 117 15.12 -21.54 -23.16
C THR A 117 15.22 -22.28 -21.82
N PRO A 118 15.24 -23.62 -21.80
CA PRO A 118 15.53 -24.38 -20.58
C PRO A 118 16.85 -23.99 -19.92
N GLU A 119 17.87 -23.65 -20.71
CA GLU A 119 19.17 -23.16 -20.23
C GLU A 119 19.04 -21.82 -19.49
N ASP A 120 18.18 -20.91 -19.95
CA ASP A 120 17.90 -19.64 -19.29
C ASP A 120 17.24 -19.86 -17.92
N LEU A 121 16.27 -20.80 -17.84
CA LEU A 121 15.61 -21.14 -16.58
C LEU A 121 16.55 -21.83 -15.60
N GLN A 122 17.42 -22.72 -16.08
CA GLN A 122 18.46 -23.33 -15.26
C GLN A 122 19.41 -22.27 -14.69
N ARG A 123 19.77 -21.28 -15.50
CA ARG A 123 20.62 -20.17 -15.05
C ARG A 123 19.91 -19.25 -14.04
N ALA A 124 18.61 -19.02 -14.21
CA ALA A 124 17.80 -18.29 -13.23
C ALA A 124 17.69 -19.06 -11.91
N LEU A 125 17.53 -20.39 -11.97
CA LEU A 125 17.53 -21.27 -10.81
C LEU A 125 18.85 -21.17 -10.03
N GLU A 126 19.99 -21.14 -10.72
CA GLU A 126 21.32 -20.96 -10.09
C GLU A 126 21.51 -19.59 -9.42
N CYS A 127 20.71 -18.58 -9.79
CA CYS A 127 20.81 -17.22 -9.24
C CYS A 127 20.03 -17.02 -7.93
N GLY A 128 19.43 -18.06 -7.35
CA GLY A 128 18.72 -17.95 -6.07
C GLY A 128 19.16 -18.99 -5.05
N ASN A 129 18.94 -18.66 -3.77
CA ASN A 129 19.23 -19.53 -2.64
C ASN A 129 17.94 -20.16 -2.11
N TRP A 130 17.46 -21.20 -2.80
CA TRP A 130 16.15 -21.81 -2.55
C TRP A 130 16.13 -22.77 -1.35
N GLY A 131 17.26 -23.01 -0.70
CA GLY A 131 17.36 -23.99 0.39
C GLY A 131 16.87 -25.38 -0.05
N PRO A 132 15.95 -26.03 0.69
CA PRO A 132 15.39 -27.32 0.30
C PRO A 132 14.27 -27.23 -0.75
N THR A 133 13.92 -26.02 -1.20
CA THR A 133 12.75 -25.77 -2.05
C THR A 133 13.11 -25.75 -3.53
N GLN A 134 12.11 -25.94 -4.39
CA GLN A 134 12.27 -25.91 -5.84
C GLN A 134 11.25 -24.93 -6.45
N PRO A 135 11.71 -23.83 -7.07
CA PRO A 135 10.86 -22.95 -7.87
C PRO A 135 10.15 -23.69 -9.02
N SER A 136 8.88 -23.33 -9.22
CA SER A 136 8.07 -23.71 -10.38
C SER A 136 8.58 -23.02 -11.65
N GLU A 137 8.22 -23.59 -12.80
CA GLU A 137 8.62 -23.03 -14.10
C GLU A 137 8.08 -21.60 -14.31
N LEU A 138 6.84 -21.34 -13.90
CA LEU A 138 6.23 -20.00 -13.99
C LEU A 138 7.00 -18.99 -13.12
N PHE A 139 7.32 -19.36 -11.89
CA PHE A 139 8.14 -18.53 -11.01
C PHE A 139 9.52 -18.26 -11.63
N LEU A 140 10.19 -19.27 -12.19
CA LEU A 140 11.51 -19.11 -12.80
C LEU A 140 11.49 -18.21 -14.04
N LYS A 141 10.45 -18.27 -14.88
CA LYS A 141 10.28 -17.35 -16.02
C LYS A 141 10.19 -15.90 -15.55
N MET A 142 9.39 -15.66 -14.50
CA MET A 142 9.20 -14.34 -13.93
C MET A 142 10.47 -13.83 -13.21
N TYR A 143 11.13 -14.70 -12.47
CA TYR A 143 12.40 -14.40 -11.78
C TYR A 143 13.53 -14.13 -12.78
N HIS A 144 13.63 -14.92 -13.85
CA HIS A 144 14.54 -14.70 -14.96
C HIS A 144 14.38 -13.28 -15.54
N ASP A 145 13.16 -12.90 -15.89
CA ASP A 145 12.90 -11.59 -16.49
C ASP A 145 13.26 -10.44 -15.53
N ALA A 146 13.01 -10.62 -14.23
CA ALA A 146 13.42 -9.67 -13.19
C ALA A 146 14.95 -9.56 -13.09
N LEU A 147 15.68 -10.68 -13.13
CA LEU A 147 17.16 -10.70 -13.11
C LEU A 147 17.78 -10.02 -14.33
N CYS A 148 17.18 -10.20 -15.51
CA CYS A 148 17.62 -9.55 -16.75
C CYS A 148 17.54 -8.01 -16.70
N THR A 149 16.83 -7.44 -15.72
CA THR A 149 16.83 -5.99 -15.50
C THR A 149 18.11 -5.47 -14.84
N LEU A 150 18.86 -6.34 -14.15
CA LEU A 150 20.08 -5.97 -13.41
C LEU A 150 21.28 -5.67 -14.32
N ASP A 151 21.22 -6.08 -15.59
CA ASP A 151 22.20 -5.69 -16.60
C ASP A 151 22.22 -4.17 -16.80
N ASN A 152 21.05 -3.53 -16.71
CA ASN A 152 20.92 -2.08 -16.81
C ASN A 152 21.45 -1.37 -15.55
N SER A 153 21.01 -1.79 -14.36
CA SER A 153 21.58 -1.31 -13.10
C SER A 153 21.26 -2.28 -11.96
N VAL A 154 22.28 -2.64 -11.18
CA VAL A 154 22.12 -3.49 -9.99
C VAL A 154 21.39 -2.75 -8.87
N SER A 155 21.46 -1.41 -8.83
CA SER A 155 20.74 -0.63 -7.81
C SER A 155 19.22 -0.77 -7.88
N ASN A 156 18.69 -1.14 -9.06
CA ASN A 156 17.25 -1.31 -9.27
C ASN A 156 16.60 -2.37 -8.39
N CYS A 157 17.34 -3.38 -7.88
CA CYS A 157 16.73 -4.42 -7.04
C CYS A 157 16.67 -4.07 -5.56
N MET A 158 17.33 -3.01 -5.09
CA MET A 158 17.34 -2.58 -3.68
C MET A 158 17.63 -3.71 -2.65
N VAL A 159 18.35 -4.75 -3.08
CA VAL A 159 18.79 -5.90 -2.29
C VAL A 159 20.10 -6.41 -2.90
N SER A 160 21.01 -6.96 -2.10
CA SER A 160 22.19 -7.63 -2.64
C SER A 160 21.75 -8.77 -3.59
N PRO A 161 22.27 -8.88 -4.84
CA PRO A 161 21.81 -9.89 -5.79
C PRO A 161 21.77 -11.35 -5.28
N PRO A 162 22.72 -11.84 -4.44
CA PRO A 162 22.63 -13.18 -3.85
C PRO A 162 21.41 -13.42 -2.94
N LEU A 163 20.76 -12.36 -2.49
CA LEU A 163 19.58 -12.39 -1.64
C LEU A 163 18.29 -12.04 -2.40
N MET A 164 18.35 -11.85 -3.72
CA MET A 164 17.17 -11.53 -4.53
C MET A 164 16.23 -12.74 -4.63
N GLY A 165 16.75 -13.96 -4.74
CA GLY A 165 15.98 -15.22 -4.68
C GLY A 165 16.31 -16.01 -3.42
N SER A 166 15.29 -16.35 -2.63
CA SER A 166 15.42 -16.99 -1.32
C SER A 166 14.25 -17.98 -1.08
N SER A 167 14.09 -18.42 0.16
CA SER A 167 12.96 -19.24 0.61
C SER A 167 12.49 -18.80 1.99
N GLY A 168 11.27 -19.16 2.37
CA GLY A 168 10.73 -18.84 3.68
C GLY A 168 9.32 -19.37 3.88
N VAL A 169 8.71 -18.99 4.99
CA VAL A 169 7.31 -19.30 5.30
C VAL A 169 6.50 -18.03 5.53
N MET A 170 5.17 -18.16 5.45
CA MET A 170 4.25 -17.06 5.72
C MET A 170 3.19 -17.52 6.73
N PRO A 171 3.43 -17.38 8.05
CA PRO A 171 2.51 -17.88 9.07
C PRO A 171 1.16 -17.13 9.12
N LEU A 172 1.15 -15.85 8.73
CA LEU A 172 -0.01 -14.99 8.81
C LEU A 172 -0.05 -14.00 7.62
N SER A 173 -1.24 -13.77 7.10
CA SER A 173 -1.56 -12.56 6.35
C SER A 173 -2.73 -11.83 7.01
N VAL A 174 -2.77 -10.51 6.90
CA VAL A 174 -3.89 -9.68 7.37
C VAL A 174 -4.48 -8.97 6.18
N ILE A 175 -5.80 -9.05 6.02
CA ILE A 175 -6.59 -8.32 5.02
C ILE A 175 -7.68 -7.60 5.79
N SER A 176 -7.38 -6.39 6.25
CA SER A 176 -8.25 -5.66 7.19
C SER A 176 -7.85 -4.19 7.28
N VAL A 177 -8.40 -3.50 8.27
CA VAL A 177 -8.15 -2.09 8.58
C VAL A 177 -6.76 -1.84 9.19
N VAL A 178 -6.29 -0.60 9.14
CA VAL A 178 -4.98 -0.20 9.70
C VAL A 178 -4.78 -0.63 11.17
N PRO A 179 -5.74 -0.45 12.09
CA PRO A 179 -5.59 -0.91 13.48
C PRO A 179 -5.24 -2.40 13.62
N ASP A 180 -5.77 -3.26 12.76
CA ASP A 180 -5.49 -4.70 12.82
C ASP A 180 -4.05 -5.03 12.44
N ILE A 181 -3.48 -4.30 11.48
CA ILE A 181 -2.07 -4.41 11.11
C ILE A 181 -1.21 -3.84 12.25
N MET A 182 -1.58 -2.69 12.81
CA MET A 182 -0.86 -2.08 13.92
C MET A 182 -0.86 -2.96 15.18
N ARG A 183 -1.94 -3.72 15.45
CA ARG A 183 -2.01 -4.73 16.51
C ARG A 183 -0.95 -5.81 16.34
N HIS A 184 -0.87 -6.41 15.14
CA HIS A 184 0.13 -7.43 14.87
C HIS A 184 1.55 -6.89 15.03
N MET A 185 1.80 -5.70 14.48
CA MET A 185 3.11 -5.04 14.62
C MET A 185 3.43 -4.76 16.09
N SER A 186 2.45 -4.32 16.87
CA SER A 186 2.61 -4.03 18.29
C SER A 186 2.97 -5.28 19.10
N ASN A 187 2.33 -6.42 18.81
CA ASN A 187 2.69 -7.71 19.40
C ASN A 187 4.12 -8.13 19.06
N LEU A 188 4.56 -7.95 17.81
CA LEU A 188 5.95 -8.24 17.42
C LEU A 188 6.95 -7.29 18.10
N ILE A 189 6.63 -5.99 18.19
CA ILE A 189 7.49 -5.01 18.88
C ILE A 189 7.65 -5.38 20.35
N VAL A 190 6.57 -5.67 21.06
CA VAL A 190 6.63 -6.01 22.48
C VAL A 190 7.40 -7.30 22.77
N ARG A 191 7.42 -8.23 21.80
CA ARG A 191 8.19 -9.49 21.86
C ARG A 191 9.66 -9.35 21.46
N ALA A 192 10.09 -8.18 20.97
CA ALA A 192 11.47 -7.99 20.51
C ALA A 192 12.50 -8.15 21.65
N GLU A 193 13.61 -8.83 21.34
CA GLU A 193 14.68 -9.13 22.29
C GLU A 193 15.95 -8.31 22.01
N LYS A 194 16.16 -7.85 20.77
CA LYS A 194 17.41 -7.25 20.33
C LYS A 194 17.21 -5.97 19.53
N GLU A 195 16.36 -6.02 18.51
CA GLU A 195 16.22 -4.92 17.57
C GLU A 195 14.91 -4.89 16.82
N VAL A 196 14.52 -3.67 16.42
CA VAL A 196 13.41 -3.42 15.50
C VAL A 196 13.87 -2.42 14.45
N ILE A 197 13.69 -2.75 13.17
CA ILE A 197 13.79 -1.81 12.06
C ILE A 197 12.39 -1.62 11.51
N LEU A 198 11.83 -0.42 11.65
CA LEU A 198 10.51 -0.06 11.18
C LEU A 198 10.62 1.01 10.10
N ALA A 199 9.97 0.76 8.97
CA ALA A 199 9.86 1.70 7.87
C ALA A 199 8.39 1.90 7.49
N THR A 200 8.03 3.15 7.23
CA THR A 200 6.75 3.51 6.62
C THR A 200 6.95 4.68 5.67
N ASN A 201 6.16 4.81 4.60
CA ASN A 201 6.30 5.99 3.75
C ASN A 201 5.83 7.22 4.50
N TYR A 202 4.67 7.15 5.13
CA TYR A 202 4.13 8.26 5.90
C TYR A 202 3.87 7.88 7.36
N TRP A 203 4.31 8.76 8.24
CA TRP A 203 4.03 8.72 9.67
C TRP A 203 3.24 9.95 10.08
N GLN A 204 2.12 9.72 10.75
CA GLN A 204 1.28 10.74 11.36
C GLN A 204 1.03 10.40 12.82
N ASN A 205 1.13 11.40 13.71
CA ASN A 205 0.54 11.29 15.04
C ASN A 205 -0.98 11.03 14.93
N SER A 206 -1.39 9.83 15.27
CA SER A 206 -2.66 9.20 14.93
C SER A 206 -2.98 8.04 15.89
N VAL A 207 -4.17 7.43 15.79
CA VAL A 207 -4.47 6.17 16.51
C VAL A 207 -3.52 5.07 16.04
N ALA A 208 -3.24 5.00 14.74
CA ALA A 208 -2.29 4.02 14.20
C ALA A 208 -0.88 4.15 14.81
N SER A 209 -0.33 5.36 14.89
CA SER A 209 0.98 5.58 15.51
C SER A 209 0.96 5.31 17.02
N LYS A 210 -0.17 5.56 17.69
CA LYS A 210 -0.29 5.33 19.14
C LYS A 210 -0.10 3.86 19.51
N TYR A 211 -0.65 2.92 18.73
CA TYR A 211 -0.37 1.48 18.92
C TYR A 211 1.13 1.20 18.97
N ILE A 212 1.87 1.71 17.99
CA ILE A 212 3.33 1.53 17.90
C ILE A 212 4.04 2.21 19.09
N THR A 213 3.68 3.46 19.44
CA THR A 213 4.34 4.15 20.55
C THR A 213 4.02 3.54 21.92
N ASN A 214 2.84 2.95 22.11
CA ASN A 214 2.50 2.18 23.30
C ASN A 214 3.32 0.89 23.35
N ALA A 215 3.43 0.19 22.22
CA ALA A 215 4.26 -1.00 22.10
C ALA A 215 5.75 -0.70 22.40
N MET A 216 6.27 0.46 21.99
CA MET A 216 7.63 0.90 22.34
C MET A 216 7.79 1.10 23.85
N ARG A 217 6.82 1.72 24.53
CA ARG A 217 6.85 1.91 25.99
C ARG A 217 6.80 0.56 26.71
N GLU A 218 5.92 -0.32 26.29
CA GLU A 218 5.80 -1.67 26.87
C GLU A 218 7.06 -2.51 26.61
N LEU A 219 7.61 -2.48 25.39
CA LEU A 219 8.88 -3.11 25.07
C LEU A 219 10.00 -2.59 25.97
N SER A 220 10.11 -1.27 26.13
CA SER A 220 11.14 -0.67 27.00
C SER A 220 10.99 -1.13 28.45
N ARG A 221 9.75 -1.22 28.97
CA ARG A 221 9.48 -1.74 30.32
C ARG A 221 9.96 -3.19 30.45
N ARG A 222 9.52 -4.08 29.55
CA ARG A 222 9.89 -5.51 29.56
C ARG A 222 11.40 -5.72 29.37
N ALA A 223 12.04 -4.95 28.49
CA ALA A 223 13.50 -5.00 28.31
C ALA A 223 14.24 -4.62 29.60
N GLY A 224 13.74 -3.61 30.33
CA GLY A 224 14.28 -3.22 31.64
C GLY A 224 14.17 -4.33 32.68
N GLU A 225 13.05 -5.06 32.72
CA GLU A 225 12.87 -6.22 33.60
C GLU A 225 13.82 -7.36 33.27
N ARG A 226 14.17 -7.53 31.98
CA ARG A 226 15.18 -8.49 31.52
C ARG A 226 16.62 -8.02 31.71
N GLY A 227 16.83 -6.73 32.02
CA GLY A 227 18.17 -6.13 32.08
C GLY A 227 18.81 -5.95 30.70
N GLU A 228 18.00 -5.80 29.66
CA GLU A 228 18.40 -5.70 28.26
C GLU A 228 18.15 -4.29 27.71
N ARG A 229 18.83 -3.95 26.60
CA ARG A 229 18.52 -2.77 25.78
C ARG A 229 18.19 -3.20 24.36
N ILE A 230 17.21 -2.54 23.76
CA ILE A 230 16.74 -2.82 22.40
C ILE A 230 17.18 -1.71 21.45
N VAL A 231 17.67 -2.07 20.28
CA VAL A 231 18.01 -1.10 19.24
C VAL A 231 16.81 -0.88 18.32
N PHE A 232 16.26 0.33 18.27
CA PHE A 232 15.08 0.64 17.45
C PHE A 232 15.42 1.67 16.37
N LYS A 233 15.24 1.31 15.10
CA LYS A 233 15.47 2.18 13.94
C LYS A 233 14.15 2.45 13.24
N LEU A 234 13.75 3.72 13.17
CA LEU A 234 12.53 4.15 12.50
C LEU A 234 12.88 5.00 11.28
N GLN A 235 12.35 4.64 10.11
CA GLN A 235 12.50 5.41 8.87
C GLN A 235 11.13 5.83 8.32
N TYR A 236 10.99 7.10 7.95
CA TYR A 236 9.82 7.60 7.24
C TYR A 236 10.16 8.59 6.13
N ASP A 237 9.21 8.93 5.27
CA ASP A 237 9.32 10.01 4.28
C ASP A 237 8.45 11.20 4.65
N ARG A 238 9.08 12.32 4.98
CA ARG A 238 8.44 13.63 5.07
C ARG A 238 9.31 14.66 4.35
N GLY A 239 8.85 15.11 3.19
CA GLY A 239 9.52 16.13 2.40
C GLY A 239 10.04 17.32 3.20
N SER A 240 11.35 17.55 3.12
CA SER A 240 12.04 18.63 3.81
C SER A 240 13.07 19.29 2.90
N PRO A 241 13.19 20.64 2.89
CA PRO A 241 14.27 21.31 2.18
C PRO A 241 15.67 20.85 2.60
N LYS A 242 15.83 20.31 3.81
CA LYS A 242 17.09 19.72 4.29
C LYS A 242 17.56 18.56 3.39
N GLN A 243 16.62 17.85 2.76
CA GLN A 243 16.89 16.70 1.89
C GLN A 243 17.38 17.09 0.49
N LEU A 244 17.47 18.39 0.17
CA LEU A 244 18.21 18.85 -1.01
C LEU A 244 19.74 18.74 -0.82
N LEU A 245 20.20 18.68 0.43
CA LEU A 245 21.61 18.50 0.78
C LEU A 245 21.94 17.03 1.04
N ASP A 246 21.08 16.37 1.82
CA ASP A 246 21.27 14.99 2.23
C ASP A 246 19.91 14.32 2.37
N ASN A 247 19.63 13.40 1.45
CA ASN A 247 18.37 12.70 1.36
C ASN A 247 18.03 11.95 2.66
N HIS A 248 19.03 11.43 3.37
CA HIS A 248 18.87 10.61 4.57
C HIS A 248 19.13 11.46 5.83
N TYR A 249 18.10 12.20 6.25
CA TYR A 249 18.19 13.13 7.37
C TYR A 249 17.88 12.46 8.71
N PHE A 250 18.81 12.46 9.66
CA PHE A 250 18.52 12.05 11.03
C PHE A 250 17.65 13.08 11.74
N VAL A 251 16.56 12.61 12.33
CA VAL A 251 15.58 13.45 13.00
C VAL A 251 15.94 13.52 14.49
N PRO A 252 16.35 14.69 15.01
CA PRO A 252 16.67 14.82 16.42
C PRO A 252 15.41 14.71 17.28
N GLU A 253 15.57 14.33 18.55
CA GLU A 253 14.48 14.17 19.51
C GLU A 253 13.51 15.35 19.56
N LYS A 254 14.06 16.57 19.69
CA LYS A 254 13.25 17.79 19.66
C LYS A 254 12.32 17.90 18.44
N GLU A 255 12.71 17.36 17.29
CA GLU A 255 11.92 17.40 16.06
C GLU A 255 10.86 16.28 16.04
N TYR A 256 11.21 15.04 16.42
CA TYR A 256 10.23 13.96 16.43
C TYR A 256 9.22 14.02 17.60
N LEU A 257 9.53 14.76 18.66
CA LEU A 257 8.58 15.10 19.73
C LEU A 257 7.53 16.13 19.27
N GLY A 258 7.71 16.72 18.08
CA GLY A 258 6.75 17.64 17.49
C GLY A 258 5.39 16.97 17.24
N LYS A 259 4.32 17.78 17.27
CA LYS A 259 2.91 17.33 17.21
C LYS A 259 2.59 16.43 16.00
N ALA A 260 3.31 16.56 14.91
CA ALA A 260 3.08 15.79 13.68
C ALA A 260 3.61 14.35 13.74
N VAL A 261 4.64 14.11 14.55
CA VAL A 261 5.31 12.80 14.65
C VAL A 261 5.02 12.15 16.02
N ALA A 262 5.22 12.90 17.10
CA ALA A 262 4.88 12.53 18.48
C ALA A 262 5.39 11.14 18.92
N LEU A 263 6.64 10.82 18.60
CA LEU A 263 7.30 9.63 19.17
C LEU A 263 7.58 9.82 20.66
N PRO A 264 7.78 8.75 21.45
CA PRO A 264 8.15 8.85 22.86
C PRO A 264 9.48 9.57 23.07
N ALA A 265 9.61 10.31 24.18
CA ALA A 265 10.88 10.87 24.60
C ALA A 265 11.82 9.76 25.08
N ALA A 266 13.13 9.97 25.02
CA ALA A 266 14.12 8.97 25.47
C ALA A 266 13.91 8.55 26.95
N GLU A 267 13.37 9.45 27.77
CA GLU A 267 13.03 9.17 29.18
C GLU A 267 11.80 8.25 29.36
N ASP A 268 10.88 8.22 28.39
CA ASP A 268 9.72 7.32 28.39
C ASP A 268 10.10 5.88 28.00
N ILE A 269 11.20 5.72 27.28
CA ILE A 269 11.69 4.46 26.72
C ILE A 269 13.18 4.22 27.06
N PRO A 270 13.58 4.23 28.35
CA PRO A 270 14.99 4.26 28.76
C PRO A 270 15.82 3.03 28.34
N ASN A 271 15.16 1.92 27.99
CA ASN A 271 15.79 0.67 27.55
C ASN A 271 15.73 0.50 26.03
N ILE A 272 15.38 1.54 25.27
CA ILE A 272 15.39 1.54 23.80
C ILE A 272 16.37 2.60 23.28
N ASP A 273 17.29 2.17 22.43
CA ASP A 273 18.17 3.03 21.65
C ASP A 273 17.50 3.41 20.32
N LEU A 274 16.68 4.48 20.36
CA LEU A 274 15.91 4.96 19.21
C LEU A 274 16.75 5.86 18.28
N GLN A 275 16.82 5.51 16.99
CA GLN A 275 17.19 6.44 15.92
C GLN A 275 16.06 6.61 14.92
N VAL A 276 15.82 7.86 14.51
CA VAL A 276 14.76 8.23 13.57
C VAL A 276 15.38 8.86 12.34
N MET A 277 14.97 8.41 11.16
CA MET A 277 15.44 8.88 9.88
C MET A 277 14.28 9.33 8.99
N ASN A 278 14.43 10.52 8.43
CA ASN A 278 13.56 11.05 7.40
C ASN A 278 14.27 10.95 6.04
N TYR A 279 13.77 10.09 5.16
CA TYR A 279 14.34 9.82 3.84
C TYR A 279 13.38 10.21 2.71
N HIS A 280 13.86 11.05 1.81
CA HIS A 280 13.14 11.48 0.60
C HIS A 280 14.10 11.62 -0.59
N ARG A 281 13.64 11.41 -1.82
CA ARG A 281 14.45 11.54 -3.06
C ARG A 281 13.90 12.61 -4.00
N PRO A 282 14.20 13.90 -3.77
CA PRO A 282 13.75 14.97 -4.67
C PRO A 282 14.09 14.71 -6.15
N MET A 283 13.26 15.10 -7.13
CA MET A 283 12.03 15.90 -7.00
C MET A 283 10.74 15.06 -6.98
N LEU A 284 10.68 13.96 -7.74
CA LEU A 284 9.49 13.08 -7.80
C LEU A 284 9.68 11.75 -7.06
N GLY A 285 10.90 11.42 -6.64
CA GLY A 285 11.20 10.16 -5.99
C GLY A 285 10.80 10.20 -4.52
N THR A 286 10.18 9.13 -4.04
CA THR A 286 9.77 9.01 -2.64
C THR A 286 10.22 7.68 -2.09
N PHE A 287 10.46 7.63 -0.78
CA PHE A 287 10.64 6.38 -0.06
C PHE A 287 9.26 5.77 0.21
N HIS A 288 8.71 5.01 -0.73
CA HIS A 288 7.35 4.47 -0.64
C HIS A 288 7.27 3.10 0.06
N CYS A 289 8.25 2.81 0.91
CA CYS A 289 8.39 1.51 1.57
C CYS A 289 7.61 1.43 2.88
N LYS A 290 6.92 0.31 3.14
CA LYS A 290 6.38 -0.01 4.47
C LYS A 290 6.70 -1.44 4.86
N TYR A 291 7.53 -1.60 5.89
CA TYR A 291 7.96 -2.91 6.39
C TYR A 291 8.44 -2.81 7.83
N MET A 292 8.55 -3.95 8.49
CA MET A 292 9.21 -4.06 9.79
C MET A 292 10.07 -5.32 9.84
N VAL A 293 11.28 -5.25 10.40
CA VAL A 293 12.13 -6.41 10.69
C VAL A 293 12.39 -6.44 12.18
N VAL A 294 12.11 -7.56 12.84
CA VAL A 294 12.28 -7.73 14.29
C VAL A 294 13.29 -8.84 14.55
N ASP A 295 14.34 -8.50 15.31
CA ASP A 295 15.44 -9.37 15.73
C ASP A 295 16.20 -10.10 14.60
N ARG A 296 15.94 -9.74 13.34
CA ARG A 296 16.30 -10.51 12.14
C ARG A 296 15.72 -11.94 12.15
N LYS A 297 14.55 -12.10 12.78
CA LYS A 297 13.78 -13.36 12.83
C LYS A 297 12.45 -13.25 12.09
N PHE A 298 11.80 -12.10 12.23
CA PHE A 298 10.49 -11.82 11.64
C PHE A 298 10.59 -10.65 10.69
N ALA A 299 9.89 -10.73 9.57
CA ALA A 299 9.66 -9.59 8.70
C ALA A 299 8.16 -9.40 8.46
N VAL A 300 7.74 -8.15 8.40
CA VAL A 300 6.39 -7.73 8.06
C VAL A 300 6.46 -6.85 6.82
N LEU A 301 5.66 -7.14 5.81
CA LEU A 301 5.54 -6.32 4.60
C LEU A 301 4.08 -5.93 4.40
N GLN A 302 3.82 -4.62 4.31
CA GLN A 302 2.46 -4.10 4.35
C GLN A 302 2.19 -3.03 3.30
N SER A 303 0.91 -2.85 2.97
CA SER A 303 0.46 -1.83 2.01
C SER A 303 0.21 -0.47 2.65
N ASN A 304 -0.06 -0.43 3.96
CA ASN A 304 -0.52 0.74 4.68
C ASN A 304 0.60 1.63 5.24
N ASN A 305 0.31 2.92 5.36
CA ASN A 305 1.09 3.88 6.14
C ASN A 305 0.75 3.77 7.65
N ILE A 306 1.53 4.46 8.49
CA ILE A 306 1.22 4.60 9.92
C ILE A 306 0.50 5.94 10.12
N GLN A 307 -0.81 5.90 9.91
CA GLN A 307 -1.70 7.06 9.93
C GLN A 307 -3.15 6.64 10.19
N ASP A 308 -4.01 7.61 10.50
CA ASP A 308 -5.44 7.36 10.51
C ASP A 308 -5.97 7.41 9.07
N ASN A 309 -6.44 6.28 8.58
CA ASN A 309 -7.36 6.16 7.45
C ASN A 309 -8.22 4.90 7.64
N ASP A 310 -9.46 4.93 7.17
CA ASP A 310 -10.39 3.80 7.32
C ASP A 310 -10.35 2.91 6.07
N ASN A 311 -9.12 2.63 5.59
CA ASN A 311 -8.88 1.87 4.37
C ASN A 311 -8.80 0.37 4.67
N MET A 312 -9.21 -0.44 3.70
CA MET A 312 -8.89 -1.86 3.65
C MET A 312 -7.46 -2.05 3.15
N GLU A 313 -6.65 -2.76 3.91
CA GLU A 313 -5.20 -2.89 3.75
C GLU A 313 -4.78 -4.35 3.78
N MET A 314 -3.54 -4.63 3.39
CA MET A 314 -2.96 -5.96 3.39
C MET A 314 -1.55 -5.97 4.01
N MET A 315 -1.27 -7.00 4.79
CA MET A 315 0.05 -7.25 5.38
C MET A 315 0.38 -8.75 5.34
N THR A 316 1.66 -9.07 5.18
CA THR A 316 2.19 -10.43 5.30
C THR A 316 3.27 -10.49 6.38
N HIS A 317 3.24 -11.56 7.18
CA HIS A 317 4.29 -11.95 8.11
C HIS A 317 5.17 -13.00 7.44
N LEU A 318 6.47 -12.78 7.38
CA LEU A 318 7.47 -13.65 6.77
C LEU A 318 8.51 -14.12 7.79
N GLU A 319 8.89 -15.40 7.70
CA GLU A 319 9.96 -16.02 8.49
C GLU A 319 10.90 -16.87 7.63
N GLY A 320 12.08 -17.18 8.17
CA GLY A 320 13.09 -17.99 7.51
C GLY A 320 14.09 -17.17 6.68
N PRO A 321 14.82 -17.81 5.74
CA PRO A 321 15.92 -17.17 5.00
C PRO A 321 15.53 -15.88 4.26
N ILE A 322 14.27 -15.73 3.84
CA ILE A 322 13.76 -14.49 3.22
C ILE A 322 13.94 -13.25 4.10
N VAL A 323 13.96 -13.40 5.43
CA VAL A 323 14.18 -12.29 6.37
C VAL A 323 15.59 -11.70 6.21
N ASP A 324 16.58 -12.49 5.79
CA ASP A 324 17.92 -11.96 5.45
C ASP A 324 17.85 -11.01 4.24
N SER A 325 16.99 -11.29 3.27
CA SER A 325 16.78 -10.42 2.10
C SER A 325 16.09 -9.10 2.49
N LEU A 326 15.06 -9.15 3.33
CA LEU A 326 14.41 -7.92 3.85
C LEU A 326 15.35 -7.13 4.77
N TYR A 327 16.13 -7.81 5.60
CA TYR A 327 17.14 -7.16 6.43
C TYR A 327 18.19 -6.44 5.58
N ASP A 328 18.75 -7.10 4.55
CA ASP A 328 19.71 -6.50 3.63
C ASP A 328 19.13 -5.28 2.88
N MET A 329 17.90 -5.39 2.38
CA MET A 329 17.16 -4.28 1.79
C MET A 329 16.95 -3.12 2.78
N ALA A 330 16.66 -3.42 4.05
CA ALA A 330 16.49 -2.41 5.09
C ALA A 330 17.81 -1.67 5.37
N LEU A 331 18.95 -2.38 5.41
CA LEU A 331 20.27 -1.76 5.51
C LEU A 331 20.53 -0.81 4.33
N ILE A 332 20.25 -1.26 3.10
CA ILE A 332 20.43 -0.46 1.88
C ILE A 332 19.55 0.79 1.90
N SER A 333 18.29 0.66 2.32
CA SER A 333 17.34 1.77 2.45
C SER A 333 17.75 2.79 3.51
N TRP A 334 18.31 2.33 4.63
CA TRP A 334 18.82 3.17 5.71
C TRP A 334 20.07 3.93 5.30
N HIS A 335 20.94 3.32 4.48
CA HIS A 335 22.14 3.89 3.84
C HIS A 335 23.27 4.32 4.79
N LYS A 336 22.96 4.95 5.93
CA LYS A 336 23.92 5.53 6.87
C LYS A 336 24.40 4.54 7.91
N LYS A 337 25.54 4.85 8.54
CA LYS A 337 26.03 4.09 9.70
C LYS A 337 24.95 4.02 10.79
N PHE A 338 24.79 2.83 11.38
CA PHE A 338 23.93 2.60 12.54
C PHE A 338 24.65 2.98 13.83
N GLU A 339 24.00 3.75 14.70
CA GLU A 339 24.53 4.13 16.02
C GLU A 339 23.46 3.95 17.12
N PRO A 340 23.58 2.98 18.03
CA PRO A 340 24.55 1.88 18.01
C PRO A 340 24.33 0.94 16.81
N PRO A 341 25.30 0.08 16.48
CA PRO A 341 25.12 -0.98 15.50
C PRO A 341 23.97 -1.94 15.88
N LEU A 342 23.40 -2.59 14.87
CA LEU A 342 22.33 -3.56 15.02
C LEU A 342 22.84 -4.84 15.70
N PRO A 343 22.33 -5.24 16.88
CA PRO A 343 22.80 -6.42 17.61
C PRO A 343 22.70 -7.75 16.86
N SER A 344 21.76 -7.89 15.90
CA SER A 344 21.61 -9.11 15.09
C SER A 344 22.44 -9.11 13.79
N HIS A 345 23.39 -8.17 13.64
CA HIS A 345 24.23 -8.05 12.42
C HIS A 345 24.94 -9.36 12.03
N ASN A 346 25.32 -10.19 12.99
CA ASN A 346 26.01 -11.48 12.80
C ASN A 346 25.14 -12.72 13.08
N SER A 347 23.82 -12.56 13.22
CA SER A 347 22.86 -13.64 13.50
C SER A 347 21.87 -13.77 12.34
N PRO A 348 22.28 -14.34 11.19
CA PRO A 348 21.43 -14.40 10.00
C PRO A 348 20.18 -15.28 10.20
N ALA A 349 19.08 -14.89 9.55
CA ALA A 349 17.78 -15.53 9.71
C ALA A 349 17.77 -16.99 9.25
N VAL A 350 18.61 -17.35 8.26
CA VAL A 350 18.81 -18.76 7.84
C VAL A 350 19.24 -19.69 8.99
N GLN A 351 19.76 -19.16 10.10
CA GLN A 351 20.14 -19.91 11.30
C GLN A 351 19.11 -19.79 12.44
N GLY A 352 18.05 -19.00 12.26
CA GLY A 352 17.13 -18.55 13.32
C GLY A 352 15.92 -19.45 13.61
N GLY A 353 15.64 -20.44 12.75
CA GLY A 353 14.47 -21.33 12.85
C GLY A 353 13.18 -20.71 12.30
N LEU A 354 12.06 -21.40 12.53
CA LEU A 354 10.70 -20.98 12.13
C LEU A 354 9.83 -20.87 13.39
N ARG A 355 9.92 -19.72 14.07
CA ARG A 355 9.43 -19.52 15.43
C ARG A 355 7.93 -19.67 15.56
N SER A 356 7.14 -19.15 14.61
CA SER A 356 5.68 -19.33 14.68
C SER A 356 5.28 -20.81 14.56
N PHE A 357 6.01 -21.60 13.77
CA PHE A 357 5.69 -23.03 13.55
C PHE A 357 6.29 -23.97 14.62
N GLU A 358 7.27 -23.50 15.41
CA GLU A 358 7.77 -24.22 16.60
C GLU A 358 6.73 -24.26 17.73
N ASN A 359 5.83 -23.28 17.78
CA ASN A 359 4.76 -23.22 18.78
C ASN A 359 3.65 -24.21 18.43
N LYS A 360 3.35 -25.14 19.35
CA LYS A 360 2.26 -26.12 19.20
C LYS A 360 0.89 -25.45 18.98
N GLY A 361 0.71 -24.23 19.50
CA GLY A 361 -0.53 -23.46 19.39
C GLY A 361 -0.88 -22.98 17.98
N HIS A 362 0.07 -22.91 17.03
CA HIS A 362 -0.21 -22.33 15.71
C HIS A 362 -1.24 -23.15 14.91
N ASN A 363 -1.12 -24.49 14.92
CA ASN A 363 -2.13 -25.35 14.29
C ASN A 363 -3.41 -25.46 15.12
N GLU A 364 -3.37 -25.10 16.41
CA GLU A 364 -4.55 -25.11 17.28
C GLU A 364 -5.51 -23.94 16.97
N ILE A 365 -5.12 -22.99 16.12
CA ILE A 365 -6.03 -21.98 15.55
C ILE A 365 -7.24 -22.64 14.87
N PHE A 366 -7.01 -23.78 14.22
CA PHE A 366 -8.04 -24.51 13.48
C PHE A 366 -8.70 -25.60 14.32
N ASP A 367 -10.01 -25.78 14.13
CA ASP A 367 -10.75 -26.95 14.59
C ASP A 367 -10.56 -28.15 13.67
N GLN A 368 -11.18 -29.28 14.01
CA GLN A 368 -11.11 -30.52 13.22
C GLN A 368 -11.70 -30.40 11.79
N ASN A 369 -12.54 -29.39 11.55
CA ASN A 369 -13.14 -29.09 10.25
C ASN A 369 -12.31 -28.08 9.45
N GLY A 370 -11.23 -27.54 10.02
CA GLY A 370 -10.41 -26.50 9.41
C GLY A 370 -10.96 -25.07 9.58
N ALA A 371 -11.96 -24.89 10.45
CA ALA A 371 -12.49 -23.57 10.80
C ALA A 371 -11.67 -22.92 11.90
N ILE A 372 -11.65 -21.58 11.96
CA ILE A 372 -11.13 -20.89 13.16
C ILE A 372 -11.96 -21.36 14.36
N ARG A 373 -11.32 -21.80 15.44
CA ARG A 373 -12.04 -22.32 16.61
C ARG A 373 -13.12 -21.35 17.09
N GLY A 374 -14.32 -21.89 17.30
CA GLY A 374 -15.48 -21.10 17.71
C GLY A 374 -16.18 -20.33 16.58
N HIS A 375 -15.77 -20.48 15.33
CA HIS A 375 -16.31 -19.76 14.17
C HIS A 375 -16.70 -20.75 13.05
N SER A 376 -17.44 -20.28 12.04
CA SER A 376 -17.92 -21.15 10.94
C SER A 376 -17.04 -21.11 9.69
N ALA A 377 -16.29 -20.04 9.47
CA ALA A 377 -15.40 -19.89 8.32
C ALA A 377 -14.28 -20.94 8.35
N VAL A 378 -14.19 -21.71 7.26
CA VAL A 378 -13.18 -22.75 7.06
C VAL A 378 -12.01 -22.17 6.28
N LEU A 379 -10.89 -21.94 6.96
CA LEU A 379 -9.71 -21.29 6.39
C LEU A 379 -8.58 -22.28 6.07
N HIS A 380 -8.58 -23.47 6.68
CA HIS A 380 -7.55 -24.47 6.41
C HIS A 380 -7.61 -24.89 4.92
N PRO A 381 -6.56 -24.65 4.11
CA PRO A 381 -6.60 -24.83 2.66
C PRO A 381 -6.99 -26.24 2.18
N GLU A 382 -6.65 -27.27 2.94
CA GLU A 382 -7.03 -28.66 2.61
C GLU A 382 -8.49 -29.03 2.96
N ARG A 383 -9.15 -28.22 3.80
CA ARG A 383 -10.54 -28.44 4.25
C ARG A 383 -11.51 -27.46 3.61
N MET A 384 -11.01 -26.34 3.10
CA MET A 384 -11.77 -25.35 2.36
C MET A 384 -12.47 -26.02 1.18
N GLN A 385 -13.76 -25.72 1.01
CA GLN A 385 -14.51 -26.23 -0.13
C GLN A 385 -13.87 -25.73 -1.42
N THR A 386 -13.72 -26.62 -2.40
CA THR A 386 -13.21 -26.23 -3.71
C THR A 386 -14.22 -25.30 -4.36
N GLN A 387 -13.91 -24.00 -4.38
CA GLN A 387 -14.63 -23.00 -5.14
C GLN A 387 -13.77 -22.61 -6.34
N SER A 388 -14.41 -22.29 -7.46
CA SER A 388 -13.67 -21.67 -8.57
C SER A 388 -13.14 -20.33 -8.07
N ALA A 389 -11.83 -20.10 -8.19
CA ALA A 389 -11.23 -18.85 -7.78
C ALA A 389 -11.92 -17.69 -8.49
N TYR A 390 -12.16 -16.61 -7.74
CA TYR A 390 -12.83 -15.41 -8.23
C TYR A 390 -14.22 -15.66 -8.81
N SER A 391 -14.88 -16.79 -8.49
CA SER A 391 -16.26 -17.01 -8.94
C SER A 391 -17.19 -15.95 -8.37
N TYR A 392 -18.04 -15.42 -9.26
CA TYR A 392 -19.05 -14.44 -8.92
C TYR A 392 -20.24 -14.60 -9.87
N GLU A 393 -21.42 -14.16 -9.43
CA GLU A 393 -22.57 -14.01 -10.29
C GLU A 393 -22.62 -12.57 -10.80
N PRO A 394 -22.43 -12.33 -12.12
CA PRO A 394 -22.48 -10.97 -12.65
C PRO A 394 -23.89 -10.40 -12.48
N ARG A 395 -23.98 -9.13 -12.10
CA ARG A 395 -25.27 -8.44 -11.97
C ARG A 395 -25.96 -8.34 -13.33
N ALA A 396 -27.29 -8.41 -13.35
CA ALA A 396 -28.07 -8.33 -14.58
C ALA A 396 -27.77 -7.04 -15.37
N SER A 397 -27.54 -5.91 -14.67
CA SER A 397 -27.16 -4.62 -15.25
C SER A 397 -25.83 -4.62 -16.00
N ASN A 398 -24.95 -5.58 -15.71
CA ASN A 398 -23.61 -5.66 -16.27
C ASN A 398 -23.52 -6.58 -17.49
N GLN A 399 -24.59 -7.34 -17.76
CA GLN A 399 -24.64 -8.28 -18.87
C GLN A 399 -24.86 -7.55 -20.22
N PRO A 400 -24.20 -8.00 -21.30
CA PRO A 400 -24.43 -7.44 -22.63
C PRO A 400 -25.91 -7.53 -23.03
N GLY A 401 -26.48 -6.41 -23.48
CA GLY A 401 -27.87 -6.36 -23.96
C GLY A 401 -28.94 -6.21 -22.86
N TYR A 402 -28.56 -5.88 -21.63
CA TYR A 402 -29.52 -5.53 -20.58
C TYR A 402 -30.45 -4.38 -21.04
N VAL A 403 -31.75 -4.69 -21.17
CA VAL A 403 -32.79 -3.70 -21.45
C VAL A 403 -33.43 -3.34 -20.12
N ARG A 404 -33.38 -2.04 -19.79
CA ARG A 404 -33.97 -1.49 -18.57
C ARG A 404 -35.44 -1.96 -18.42
N PRO A 405 -35.85 -2.51 -17.27
CA PRO A 405 -37.26 -2.62 -16.96
C PRO A 405 -37.86 -1.21 -16.99
N GLU A 406 -38.80 -0.95 -17.91
CA GLU A 406 -39.53 0.32 -17.88
C GLU A 406 -40.13 0.47 -16.48
N SER A 407 -39.66 1.47 -15.74
CA SER A 407 -40.31 1.86 -14.50
C SER A 407 -41.75 2.17 -14.87
N THR A 408 -42.69 1.39 -14.36
CA THR A 408 -44.10 1.76 -14.31
C THR A 408 -44.20 3.00 -13.42
N VAL A 409 -43.90 4.15 -14.02
CA VAL A 409 -44.26 5.46 -13.48
C VAL A 409 -45.72 5.60 -13.82
N ASP A 410 -46.56 5.39 -12.82
CA ASP A 410 -47.94 5.84 -12.87
C ASP A 410 -47.95 7.35 -13.18
N GLY A 411 -48.40 7.67 -14.38
CA GLY A 411 -49.25 8.82 -14.70
C GLY A 411 -48.69 10.23 -14.51
N ASN A 412 -48.50 10.90 -15.65
CA ASN A 412 -48.55 12.34 -15.89
C ASN A 412 -47.32 13.19 -15.52
N VAL A 413 -46.43 13.44 -16.50
CA VAL A 413 -46.14 14.82 -16.96
C VAL A 413 -45.88 14.78 -18.46
N ALA A 414 -46.54 15.69 -19.18
CA ALA A 414 -46.54 15.82 -20.63
C ALA A 414 -45.18 16.17 -21.22
N THR A 415 -44.96 15.66 -22.43
CA THR A 415 -43.87 15.91 -23.35
C THR A 415 -43.78 17.37 -23.79
N GLY A 416 -42.56 17.91 -23.87
CA GLY A 416 -42.22 19.16 -24.55
C GLY A 416 -40.81 19.05 -25.15
N PRO A 417 -40.60 19.38 -26.44
CA PRO A 417 -39.44 18.91 -27.19
C PRO A 417 -38.17 19.74 -26.96
N SER A 418 -37.04 19.04 -26.99
CA SER A 418 -35.69 19.57 -27.13
C SER A 418 -35.52 20.34 -28.45
N THR A 419 -34.94 21.53 -28.41
CA THR A 419 -34.20 22.08 -29.56
C THR A 419 -32.99 22.88 -29.09
N ASN A 420 -31.83 22.55 -29.68
CA ASN A 420 -30.63 23.36 -29.72
C ASN A 420 -30.88 24.56 -30.63
N GLU A 421 -30.41 25.75 -30.27
CA GLU A 421 -29.99 26.74 -31.27
C GLU A 421 -28.93 27.71 -30.70
N SER A 422 -27.80 27.75 -31.41
CA SER A 422 -26.69 28.67 -31.23
C SER A 422 -27.01 30.02 -31.85
N VAL A 423 -26.75 31.15 -31.17
CA VAL A 423 -26.51 32.44 -31.84
C VAL A 423 -25.44 33.26 -31.12
N THR A 424 -24.51 33.73 -31.93
CA THR A 424 -23.35 34.60 -31.68
C THR A 424 -23.69 36.11 -31.64
N HIS A 425 -23.09 36.84 -30.67
CA HIS A 425 -22.66 38.27 -30.65
C HIS A 425 -23.72 39.43 -30.71
N PRO A 426 -23.39 40.71 -30.35
CA PRO A 426 -22.39 41.28 -29.42
C PRO A 426 -22.90 42.45 -28.50
N ILE A 427 -22.07 42.81 -27.50
CA ILE A 427 -21.79 44.12 -26.84
C ILE A 427 -22.79 45.30 -27.02
N GLY A 428 -23.22 45.90 -25.90
CA GLY A 428 -23.76 47.27 -25.85
C GLY A 428 -24.03 47.81 -24.43
N ASN A 429 -23.25 48.82 -24.02
CA ASN A 429 -23.31 49.60 -22.77
C ASN A 429 -24.66 50.29 -22.48
N SER A 430 -25.01 50.49 -21.20
CA SER A 430 -25.12 51.85 -20.60
C SER A 430 -25.55 51.86 -19.11
N ASN A 431 -24.66 52.48 -18.31
CA ASN A 431 -24.83 53.31 -17.11
C ASN A 431 -26.17 53.35 -16.34
N SER A 432 -26.09 53.18 -15.02
CA SER A 432 -26.34 54.27 -14.07
C SER A 432 -25.87 53.91 -12.65
N THR A 433 -25.14 54.86 -12.05
CA THR A 433 -24.62 54.90 -10.67
C THR A 433 -25.35 56.00 -9.89
N GLU A 434 -25.70 55.72 -8.63
CA GLU A 434 -26.00 56.60 -7.46
C GLU A 434 -26.94 55.77 -6.56
N ASP A 435 -26.74 55.49 -5.26
CA ASP A 435 -26.25 56.28 -4.12
C ASP A 435 -25.66 55.34 -3.02
N LEU A 436 -24.46 55.63 -2.49
CA LEU A 436 -24.16 56.19 -1.14
C LEU A 436 -24.65 55.34 0.05
N ARG A 437 -23.75 54.61 0.72
CA ARG A 437 -23.01 54.98 1.96
C ARG A 437 -23.89 55.36 3.17
N ASN A 438 -23.79 54.56 4.24
CA ASN A 438 -23.71 54.91 5.67
C ASN A 438 -24.02 53.63 6.48
N GLY A 439 -23.43 53.28 7.62
CA GLY A 439 -22.44 53.92 8.46
C GLY A 439 -22.10 52.95 9.61
N VAL A 440 -20.84 52.95 10.02
CA VAL A 440 -20.37 52.39 11.30
C VAL A 440 -20.42 53.50 12.34
N ARG A 441 -20.92 53.20 13.57
CA ARG A 441 -20.69 53.85 14.89
C ARG A 441 -21.82 53.34 15.85
N GLN A 442 -21.65 53.05 17.14
CA GLN A 442 -20.57 53.18 18.12
C GLN A 442 -21.00 52.57 19.47
N ILE A 443 -20.03 52.14 20.30
CA ILE A 443 -19.95 52.26 21.79
C ILE A 443 -20.87 51.30 22.60
N GLN A 444 -20.44 50.57 23.65
CA GLN A 444 -19.59 50.96 24.78
C GLN A 444 -18.89 49.77 25.46
N LEU A 445 -17.73 50.08 26.05
CA LEU A 445 -16.93 49.27 26.97
C LEU A 445 -17.60 49.13 28.34
N ASP A 446 -17.37 47.99 29.01
CA ASP A 446 -17.04 47.97 30.44
C ASP A 446 -16.13 46.78 30.71
N GLY A 447 -15.03 47.03 31.41
CA GLY A 447 -14.08 46.02 31.85
C GLY A 447 -14.22 45.81 33.35
N ASP A 448 -13.96 44.59 33.81
CA ASP A 448 -13.50 44.37 35.17
C ASP A 448 -12.53 43.18 35.21
N GLN A 449 -11.47 43.35 35.99
CA GLN A 449 -10.37 42.39 36.15
C GLN A 449 -10.65 41.45 37.33
N ASN A 450 -10.45 40.14 37.17
CA ASN A 450 -9.59 39.34 38.05
C ASN A 450 -9.45 37.87 37.60
N THR A 451 -8.18 37.47 37.61
CA THR A 451 -7.50 36.18 37.41
C THR A 451 -8.15 34.91 37.98
N HIS A 452 -8.13 33.80 37.22
CA HIS A 452 -7.65 32.47 37.64
C HIS A 452 -7.38 31.56 36.40
N HIS A 453 -6.38 30.68 36.51
CA HIS A 453 -5.73 29.92 35.45
C HIS A 453 -6.49 28.66 35.00
N GLU A 454 -6.71 28.51 33.68
CA GLU A 454 -7.01 27.24 33.00
C GLU A 454 -6.04 27.05 31.82
N PHE A 455 -5.56 25.80 31.66
CA PHE A 455 -4.61 25.39 30.62
C PHE A 455 -5.33 25.24 29.26
N GLU A 456 -5.36 26.32 28.47
CA GLU A 456 -5.63 26.24 27.03
C GLU A 456 -4.32 26.06 26.25
N GLY A 457 -4.24 24.96 25.50
CA GLY A 457 -3.16 24.70 24.55
C GLY A 457 -3.17 25.75 23.43
N LYS A 458 -2.08 26.52 23.32
CA LYS A 458 -1.93 27.48 22.23
C LYS A 458 -1.87 26.80 20.86
N ASP A 459 -2.77 27.27 20.01
CA ASP A 459 -2.91 27.03 18.59
C ASP A 459 -1.60 27.16 17.80
N LEU A 460 -1.36 26.17 16.94
CA LEU A 460 -0.53 26.37 15.75
C LEU A 460 -1.25 27.35 14.83
N LYS A 461 -0.53 28.35 14.32
CA LYS A 461 -1.10 29.28 13.33
C LYS A 461 -1.38 28.49 12.05
N THR A 462 -2.58 28.65 11.49
CA THR A 462 -3.09 27.99 10.26
C THR A 462 -2.05 27.94 9.11
N THR A 463 -1.17 28.93 9.01
CA THR A 463 -0.09 29.03 8.03
C THR A 463 1.00 27.95 8.17
N GLU A 464 1.34 27.52 9.39
CA GLU A 464 2.37 26.50 9.63
C GLU A 464 1.86 25.10 9.28
N MET A 465 0.61 24.79 9.61
CA MET A 465 -0.09 23.56 9.21
C MET A 465 -0.28 23.50 7.69
N MET A 466 -0.62 24.62 7.03
CA MET A 466 -0.68 24.69 5.56
C MET A 466 0.67 24.47 4.88
N ALA A 467 1.75 25.01 5.44
CA ALA A 467 3.10 24.81 4.92
C ALA A 467 3.61 23.37 5.13
N GLU A 468 3.17 22.71 6.21
CA GLU A 468 3.47 21.31 6.50
C GLU A 468 2.69 20.36 5.57
N ASN A 469 1.39 20.60 5.38
CA ASN A 469 0.55 19.83 4.46
C ASN A 469 1.05 19.96 3.02
N ALA A 470 1.38 21.17 2.57
CA ALA A 470 1.96 21.42 1.25
C ALA A 470 3.29 20.66 1.01
N ARG A 471 4.08 20.44 2.06
CA ARG A 471 5.36 19.71 2.00
C ARG A 471 5.16 18.20 1.91
N ALA A 472 4.32 17.62 2.77
CA ALA A 472 4.00 16.18 2.73
C ALA A 472 3.40 15.76 1.38
N ILE A 473 2.57 16.62 0.82
CA ILE A 473 1.85 16.44 -0.44
C ILE A 473 2.75 16.53 -1.68
N ALA A 474 3.71 17.45 -1.69
CA ALA A 474 4.66 17.61 -2.79
C ALA A 474 5.64 16.42 -2.88
N THR A 475 5.77 15.63 -1.83
CA THR A 475 6.80 14.58 -1.72
C THR A 475 6.28 13.16 -1.71
N THR A 476 5.04 12.89 -1.28
CA THR A 476 4.56 11.51 -1.12
C THR A 476 3.66 11.02 -2.26
N GLY A 477 3.09 11.90 -3.08
CA GLY A 477 2.11 11.48 -4.09
C GLY A 477 0.75 11.06 -3.48
N ASP A 478 0.69 10.78 -2.19
CA ASP A 478 -0.50 10.55 -1.38
C ASP A 478 -1.11 11.88 -0.90
N ALA A 479 -2.43 11.92 -0.73
CA ALA A 479 -3.17 13.17 -0.56
C ALA A 479 -4.29 13.10 0.51
N GLU A 480 -4.43 11.97 1.22
CA GLU A 480 -5.41 11.80 2.30
C GLU A 480 -5.19 12.72 3.53
N HIS A 481 -4.04 13.43 3.61
CA HIS A 481 -3.50 14.03 4.84
C HIS A 481 -3.94 15.48 5.08
N ILE A 482 -5.19 15.69 5.51
CA ILE A 482 -5.63 17.00 6.00
C ILE A 482 -6.47 16.86 7.26
N VAL A 483 -6.01 17.48 8.35
CA VAL A 483 -6.78 17.66 9.59
C VAL A 483 -7.81 18.77 9.37
N HIS A 484 -9.11 18.44 9.52
CA HIS A 484 -10.20 19.41 9.56
C HIS A 484 -10.91 19.40 10.91
N THR A 485 -11.12 20.58 11.47
CA THR A 485 -11.80 20.82 12.74
C THR A 485 -13.32 20.75 12.56
N LYS A 486 -14.00 19.89 13.32
CA LYS A 486 -15.44 20.03 13.63
C LYS A 486 -15.72 19.56 15.06
N ASN A 487 -15.77 20.50 16.00
CA ASN A 487 -16.37 20.30 17.32
C ASN A 487 -17.88 20.45 17.19
N SER A 488 -18.63 19.40 17.52
CA SER A 488 -20.06 19.49 17.84
C SER A 488 -20.23 19.07 19.30
N GLU A 489 -20.45 20.05 20.17
CA GLU A 489 -20.76 19.86 21.58
C GLU A 489 -22.10 19.12 21.75
N LYS A 490 -22.11 18.09 22.61
CA LYS A 490 -23.31 17.68 23.35
C LYS A 490 -22.97 17.47 24.81
N LYS A 491 -23.76 18.12 25.66
CA LYS A 491 -23.78 18.04 27.12
C LYS A 491 -24.39 16.72 27.58
N GLU A 492 -23.88 16.16 28.67
CA GLU A 492 -24.65 15.41 29.67
C GLU A 492 -23.91 15.40 31.03
N PRO A 493 -24.55 15.04 32.17
CA PRO A 493 -24.57 15.88 33.37
C PRO A 493 -23.66 15.40 34.53
N VAL A 494 -23.35 16.36 35.40
CA VAL A 494 -22.55 16.27 36.63
C VAL A 494 -23.34 15.66 37.79
N LEU A 495 -22.69 14.81 38.60
CA LEU A 495 -22.92 14.65 40.06
C LEU A 495 -21.66 14.03 40.73
N PRO A 496 -21.46 14.18 42.06
CA PRO A 496 -20.37 15.00 42.59
C PRO A 496 -19.27 14.27 43.39
N GLU A 497 -18.20 15.02 43.64
CA GLU A 497 -17.03 14.75 44.48
C GLU A 497 -17.32 14.53 45.97
N ASN A 498 -16.41 13.78 46.63
CA ASN A 498 -15.76 14.09 47.93
C ASN A 498 -14.80 12.91 48.27
N GLY A 499 -13.57 13.05 48.78
CA GLY A 499 -12.81 14.22 49.18
C GLY A 499 -11.40 13.87 49.70
N THR A 500 -10.53 14.89 49.66
CA THR A 500 -9.45 15.32 50.57
C THR A 500 -8.36 14.38 51.18
N LEU A 501 -7.11 14.79 50.87
CA LEU A 501 -5.95 15.14 51.74
C LEU A 501 -4.87 14.08 52.12
N ALA A 502 -3.77 14.13 51.35
CA ALA A 502 -2.37 14.47 51.71
C ALA A 502 -1.51 13.57 52.65
N GLN A 503 -0.35 13.08 52.18
CA GLN A 503 1.01 13.64 52.38
C GLN A 503 2.15 12.68 51.94
N HIS A 504 3.23 13.31 51.48
CA HIS A 504 4.57 12.87 51.03
C HIS A 504 5.17 11.51 51.44
N GLY A 505 5.83 10.86 50.46
CA GLY A 505 6.93 9.92 50.67
C GLY A 505 7.59 9.49 49.34
N VAL A 506 8.90 9.69 49.23
CA VAL A 506 9.74 9.15 48.14
C VAL A 506 9.66 7.62 48.17
N ASN A 507 9.22 6.95 47.09
CA ASN A 507 9.59 5.59 46.66
C ASN A 507 8.63 5.05 45.58
N GLY A 508 9.11 4.94 44.33
CA GLY A 508 8.50 4.15 43.25
C GLY A 508 7.12 4.58 42.76
N PRO A 509 6.65 4.06 41.62
CA PRO A 509 5.25 4.21 41.20
C PRO A 509 4.31 3.64 42.29
N ASP A 510 3.21 4.33 42.56
CA ASP A 510 2.20 3.90 43.53
C ASP A 510 1.53 2.57 43.13
N MET A 511 0.72 1.99 44.02
CA MET A 511 0.10 0.67 43.80
C MET A 511 -0.82 0.65 42.56
N GLU A 512 -1.55 1.73 42.30
CA GLU A 512 -2.40 1.85 41.11
C GLU A 512 -1.54 1.97 39.85
N THR A 513 -0.40 2.64 39.93
CA THR A 513 0.60 2.73 38.87
C THR A 513 1.35 1.40 38.72
N GLN A 514 1.60 0.63 39.78
CA GLN A 514 2.16 -0.72 39.70
C GLN A 514 1.16 -1.72 39.13
N GLU A 515 -0.13 -1.60 39.46
CA GLU A 515 -1.22 -2.41 38.90
C GLU A 515 -1.42 -2.05 37.41
N PHE A 516 -1.38 -0.77 37.06
CA PHE A 516 -1.33 -0.28 35.68
C PHE A 516 -0.08 -0.76 34.92
N LEU A 517 1.10 -0.73 35.55
CA LEU A 517 2.36 -1.19 34.96
C LEU A 517 2.48 -2.73 34.91
N SER A 518 1.70 -3.47 35.70
CA SER A 518 1.67 -4.94 35.72
C SER A 518 0.54 -5.56 34.89
N ASN A 519 -0.43 -4.76 34.44
CA ASN A 519 -1.50 -5.18 33.52
C ASN A 519 -1.05 -5.56 32.10
N GLY A 520 0.26 -5.55 31.80
CA GLY A 520 0.81 -5.92 30.50
C GLY A 520 1.10 -7.41 30.29
N ILE A 521 1.16 -8.24 31.35
CA ILE A 521 1.43 -9.69 31.22
C ILE A 521 0.10 -10.45 31.29
N GLN A 522 -0.66 -10.43 30.19
CA GLN A 522 -1.83 -11.30 30.06
C GLN A 522 -1.45 -12.58 29.32
N VAL A 523 -1.20 -13.65 30.08
CA VAL A 523 -1.28 -15.00 29.51
C VAL A 523 -2.76 -15.31 29.30
N ILE A 524 -3.23 -15.26 28.06
CA ILE A 524 -4.57 -15.78 27.74
C ILE A 524 -4.57 -17.28 28.09
N PRO A 525 -5.47 -17.76 28.97
CA PRO A 525 -5.60 -19.19 29.21
C PRO A 525 -5.82 -19.96 27.91
N GLN A 526 -5.11 -21.08 27.72
CA GLN A 526 -5.28 -21.96 26.56
C GLN A 526 -6.76 -22.30 26.28
N SER A 527 -7.57 -22.45 27.33
CA SER A 527 -9.02 -22.69 27.20
C SER A 527 -9.79 -21.53 26.54
N GLN A 528 -9.32 -20.28 26.66
CA GLN A 528 -9.90 -19.12 25.99
C GLN A 528 -9.42 -19.00 24.53
N ILE A 529 -8.20 -19.44 24.22
CA ILE A 529 -7.72 -19.61 22.83
C ILE A 529 -8.51 -20.72 22.13
N GLU A 530 -8.82 -21.81 22.84
CA GLU A 530 -9.60 -22.94 22.32
C GLU A 530 -11.10 -22.63 22.16
N HIS A 531 -11.64 -21.67 22.93
CA HIS A 531 -13.07 -21.32 22.97
C HIS A 531 -13.36 -19.79 22.97
N PRO A 532 -12.93 -19.04 21.94
CA PRO A 532 -12.96 -17.57 21.95
C PRO A 532 -14.36 -16.96 21.80
N SER A 533 -15.36 -17.73 21.37
CA SER A 533 -16.69 -17.24 20.97
C SER A 533 -17.85 -17.64 21.90
N SER A 534 -17.57 -18.17 23.10
CA SER A 534 -18.65 -18.33 24.07
C SER A 534 -19.10 -16.95 24.56
N SER A 535 -20.41 -16.67 24.55
CA SER A 535 -20.99 -15.39 25.02
C SER A 535 -20.63 -15.02 26.47
N MET A 536 -19.98 -15.93 27.19
CA MET A 536 -19.54 -15.80 28.58
C MET A 536 -18.05 -15.43 28.72
N ASN A 537 -17.24 -15.46 27.65
CA ASN A 537 -15.77 -15.22 27.69
C ASN A 537 -15.26 -14.45 26.45
N LEU A 538 -15.76 -13.23 26.19
CA LEU A 538 -15.23 -12.39 25.11
C LEU A 538 -13.85 -11.83 25.46
N LEU A 539 -12.86 -12.03 24.60
CA LEU A 539 -11.56 -11.39 24.72
C LEU A 539 -11.71 -9.87 24.48
N PRO A 540 -11.16 -9.00 25.35
CA PRO A 540 -11.18 -7.56 25.13
C PRO A 540 -10.37 -7.19 23.88
N GLU A 541 -10.84 -6.20 23.15
CA GLU A 541 -10.17 -5.71 21.94
C GLU A 541 -8.88 -4.99 22.32
N HIS A 542 -7.77 -5.28 21.65
CA HIS A 542 -6.54 -4.50 21.81
C HIS A 542 -6.76 -3.09 21.23
N THR A 543 -6.88 -2.07 22.08
CA THR A 543 -7.04 -0.67 21.66
C THR A 543 -5.86 0.18 22.11
N THR A 544 -5.78 1.44 21.69
CA THR A 544 -4.73 2.35 22.16
C THR A 544 -4.90 2.76 23.62
N ASP A 545 -6.12 2.65 24.15
CA ASP A 545 -6.45 3.03 25.53
C ASP A 545 -6.49 1.81 26.46
N ASP A 546 -6.70 0.61 25.90
CA ASP A 546 -6.71 -0.69 26.60
C ASP A 546 -5.87 -1.71 25.79
N PRO A 547 -4.53 -1.68 25.89
CA PRO A 547 -3.65 -2.53 25.10
C PRO A 547 -3.55 -3.95 25.68
N HIS A 548 -3.72 -4.96 24.82
CA HIS A 548 -3.58 -6.38 25.16
C HIS A 548 -2.56 -7.09 24.27
N TYR A 549 -1.36 -7.36 24.77
CA TYR A 549 -0.31 -7.98 23.97
C TYR A 549 -0.37 -9.52 24.05
N ASP A 550 -0.59 -10.16 22.91
CA ASP A 550 -0.73 -11.62 22.80
C ASP A 550 0.65 -12.28 22.59
N GLU A 551 0.84 -13.45 23.19
CA GLU A 551 2.12 -14.19 23.13
C GLU A 551 2.40 -14.78 21.74
N ASP A 552 1.36 -15.20 21.01
CA ASP A 552 1.46 -15.85 19.71
C ASP A 552 0.32 -15.46 18.75
N ILE A 553 0.48 -15.84 17.48
CA ILE A 553 -0.48 -15.56 16.41
C ILE A 553 -1.86 -16.15 16.73
N ALA A 554 -1.94 -17.25 17.49
CA ALA A 554 -3.23 -17.88 17.81
C ALA A 554 -4.05 -17.00 18.77
N GLY A 555 -3.42 -16.43 19.79
CA GLY A 555 -4.04 -15.43 20.66
C GLY A 555 -4.50 -14.18 19.87
N GLU A 556 -3.66 -13.70 18.96
CA GLU A 556 -3.98 -12.55 18.11
C GLU A 556 -5.21 -12.82 17.22
N VAL A 557 -5.26 -13.98 16.55
CA VAL A 557 -6.41 -14.41 15.73
C VAL A 557 -7.68 -14.50 16.56
N ALA A 558 -7.61 -15.12 17.74
CA ALA A 558 -8.76 -15.25 18.63
C ALA A 558 -9.33 -13.89 19.06
N ARG A 559 -8.45 -12.94 19.43
CA ARG A 559 -8.84 -11.60 19.88
C ARG A 559 -9.43 -10.77 18.75
N VAL A 560 -8.78 -10.74 17.59
CA VAL A 560 -9.26 -9.97 16.43
C VAL A 560 -10.57 -10.54 15.87
N GLN A 561 -10.70 -11.87 15.83
CA GLN A 561 -11.95 -12.50 15.40
C GLN A 561 -13.11 -12.21 16.37
N THR A 562 -12.81 -12.04 17.67
CA THR A 562 -13.79 -11.58 18.66
C THR A 562 -14.26 -10.14 18.37
N ALA A 563 -13.36 -9.25 17.91
CA ALA A 563 -13.70 -7.85 17.62
C ALA A 563 -14.73 -7.70 16.48
N VAL A 564 -14.65 -8.57 15.46
CA VAL A 564 -15.60 -8.62 14.33
C VAL A 564 -16.81 -9.54 14.56
N SER A 565 -16.93 -10.12 15.75
CA SER A 565 -18.07 -10.97 16.11
C SER A 565 -19.26 -10.13 16.64
N PRO A 566 -20.51 -10.56 16.40
CA PRO A 566 -21.70 -9.88 16.92
C PRO A 566 -21.71 -9.79 18.45
N LYS A 567 -21.96 -8.58 18.96
CA LYS A 567 -22.27 -8.34 20.38
C LYS A 567 -23.78 -8.45 20.63
N ASN A 568 -24.23 -8.45 21.90
CA ASN A 568 -25.64 -8.69 22.26
C ASN A 568 -26.62 -7.81 21.49
N GLY A 569 -27.41 -8.42 20.60
CA GLY A 569 -28.42 -7.74 19.77
C GLY A 569 -27.90 -7.16 18.44
N GLU A 570 -26.61 -7.29 18.16
CA GLU A 570 -25.95 -6.86 16.92
C GLU A 570 -26.10 -7.96 15.85
N THR A 571 -26.30 -7.57 14.59
CA THR A 571 -26.15 -8.47 13.45
C THR A 571 -24.68 -8.67 13.08
N ARG A 572 -24.37 -9.56 12.14
CA ARG A 572 -22.98 -9.77 11.71
C ARG A 572 -22.47 -8.61 10.87
N VAL A 573 -23.30 -8.05 9.99
CA VAL A 573 -22.93 -6.86 9.22
C VAL A 573 -22.78 -5.62 10.11
N GLU A 574 -23.55 -5.50 11.19
CA GLU A 574 -23.36 -4.42 12.18
C GLU A 574 -22.02 -4.54 12.91
N ALA A 575 -21.60 -5.76 13.29
CA ALA A 575 -20.29 -6.01 13.89
C ALA A 575 -19.13 -5.65 12.93
N VAL A 576 -19.27 -6.01 11.66
CA VAL A 576 -18.32 -5.59 10.61
C VAL A 576 -18.33 -4.07 10.44
N THR A 577 -19.50 -3.44 10.39
CA THR A 577 -19.62 -1.97 10.27
C THR A 577 -18.92 -1.26 11.42
N ARG A 578 -19.11 -1.75 12.65
CA ARG A 578 -18.42 -1.24 13.85
C ARG A 578 -16.90 -1.36 13.71
N HIS A 579 -16.41 -2.51 13.24
CA HIS A 579 -14.98 -2.74 13.02
C HIS A 579 -14.37 -1.83 11.95
N LEU A 580 -15.08 -1.62 10.85
CA LEU A 580 -14.65 -0.74 9.76
C LEU A 580 -14.72 0.75 10.13
N ASN A 581 -15.53 1.13 11.13
CA ASN A 581 -15.64 2.49 11.64
C ASN A 581 -14.68 2.75 12.81
N HIS A 582 -13.38 2.60 12.59
CA HIS A 582 -12.41 2.63 13.68
C HIS A 582 -11.82 4.02 13.98
N THR A 583 -11.60 4.89 12.98
CA THR A 583 -10.99 6.21 13.23
C THR A 583 -11.81 7.37 12.68
N LYS A 584 -12.07 7.41 11.37
CA LYS A 584 -12.63 8.59 10.70
C LYS A 584 -14.14 8.55 10.53
N ASN A 585 -14.73 7.36 10.55
CA ASN A 585 -16.13 7.14 10.21
C ASN A 585 -17.04 6.67 11.36
N PRO A 586 -16.90 7.17 12.61
CA PRO A 586 -17.78 6.73 13.68
C PRO A 586 -19.25 7.02 13.33
N GLY A 587 -20.08 5.98 13.40
CA GLY A 587 -21.52 6.06 13.13
C GLY A 587 -21.94 6.01 11.66
N PHE A 588 -21.01 5.82 10.71
CA PHE A 588 -21.37 5.51 9.32
C PHE A 588 -22.06 4.14 9.25
N LYS A 589 -23.13 4.00 8.47
CA LYS A 589 -23.96 2.79 8.48
C LYS A 589 -23.65 1.90 7.27
N GLY A 590 -23.49 0.61 7.55
CA GLY A 590 -23.55 -0.44 6.54
C GLY A 590 -24.95 -0.53 5.92
N ASN A 591 -25.00 -0.92 4.65
CA ASN A 591 -26.25 -1.23 3.94
C ASN A 591 -26.25 -2.64 3.31
N ALA A 592 -25.17 -3.40 3.47
CA ALA A 592 -25.10 -4.79 3.04
C ALA A 592 -26.05 -5.68 3.86
N PRO A 593 -26.64 -6.73 3.24
CA PRO A 593 -27.32 -7.77 3.99
C PRO A 593 -26.33 -8.54 4.86
N ASP A 594 -26.83 -9.25 5.87
CA ASP A 594 -26.00 -10.20 6.61
C ASP A 594 -25.41 -11.26 5.67
N CYS A 595 -24.14 -11.59 5.88
CA CYS A 595 -23.48 -12.64 5.13
C CYS A 595 -23.97 -14.03 5.56
N ALA A 596 -23.95 -14.97 4.62
CA ALA A 596 -24.21 -16.38 4.94
C ALA A 596 -23.19 -16.92 5.97
N PRO A 597 -23.50 -18.02 6.68
CA PRO A 597 -22.50 -18.74 7.45
C PRO A 597 -21.29 -19.09 6.56
N GLN A 598 -20.08 -19.09 7.12
CA GLN A 598 -18.80 -19.28 6.42
C GLN A 598 -18.32 -18.09 5.58
N GLU A 599 -19.17 -17.07 5.38
CA GLU A 599 -18.85 -15.84 4.66
C GLU A 599 -18.52 -14.67 5.58
N GLU A 600 -18.35 -14.95 6.88
CA GLU A 600 -17.92 -13.95 7.85
C GLU A 600 -16.54 -13.37 7.52
N MET A 601 -16.38 -12.08 7.88
CA MET A 601 -15.09 -11.41 7.80
C MET A 601 -14.10 -12.11 8.74
N THR A 602 -12.92 -12.44 8.23
CA THR A 602 -11.79 -12.88 9.06
C THR A 602 -10.60 -11.98 8.74
N PRO A 603 -10.40 -10.91 9.52
CA PRO A 603 -9.31 -9.97 9.31
C PRO A 603 -7.94 -10.64 9.18
N TYR A 604 -7.69 -11.63 10.03
CA TYR A 604 -6.46 -12.40 10.06
C TYR A 604 -6.67 -13.69 9.27
N ILE A 605 -5.76 -13.95 8.34
CA ILE A 605 -5.69 -15.14 7.50
C ILE A 605 -4.49 -15.97 7.99
N PRO A 606 -4.66 -16.80 9.03
CA PRO A 606 -3.63 -17.71 9.47
C PRO A 606 -3.38 -18.76 8.39
N HIS A 607 -2.11 -19.03 8.09
CA HIS A 607 -1.73 -20.15 7.22
C HIS A 607 -1.32 -21.32 8.10
N PRO A 608 -1.75 -22.56 7.80
CA PRO A 608 -1.36 -23.73 8.59
C PRO A 608 0.16 -23.94 8.54
N VAL A 609 0.71 -24.70 9.50
CA VAL A 609 2.13 -25.07 9.43
C VAL A 609 2.42 -25.74 8.08
N HIS A 610 3.42 -25.22 7.38
CA HIS A 610 3.76 -25.66 6.03
C HIS A 610 5.29 -25.59 5.82
N GLU A 611 5.79 -26.35 4.84
CA GLU A 611 7.20 -26.28 4.43
C GLU A 611 7.53 -24.91 3.82
N PRO A 612 8.80 -24.45 3.90
CA PRO A 612 9.23 -23.27 3.17
C PRO A 612 8.95 -23.36 1.67
N PHE A 613 8.73 -22.21 1.05
CA PHE A 613 8.55 -22.09 -0.40
C PHE A 613 9.49 -21.02 -1.00
N PRO A 614 9.75 -21.05 -2.30
CA PRO A 614 10.53 -20.03 -3.00
C PRO A 614 9.93 -18.63 -2.89
N ILE A 615 10.78 -17.63 -2.61
CA ILE A 615 10.39 -16.21 -2.52
C ILE A 615 11.47 -15.36 -3.19
N ALA A 616 11.08 -14.39 -4.02
CA ALA A 616 12.00 -13.41 -4.59
C ALA A 616 11.65 -11.98 -4.17
N MET A 617 12.68 -11.19 -3.83
CA MET A 617 12.56 -9.75 -3.63
C MET A 617 12.51 -9.06 -5.01
N VAL A 618 11.40 -8.39 -5.29
CA VAL A 618 11.15 -7.69 -6.56
C VAL A 618 10.86 -6.23 -6.27
N CYS A 619 11.94 -5.51 -5.98
CA CYS A 619 11.90 -4.11 -5.55
C CYS A 619 12.23 -3.15 -6.70
N ARG A 620 12.24 -1.86 -6.35
CA ARG A 620 12.59 -0.76 -7.23
C ARG A 620 13.27 0.36 -6.46
N GLU A 621 14.31 0.96 -7.03
CA GLU A 621 14.97 2.14 -6.47
C GLU A 621 14.16 3.43 -6.71
N PRO A 622 14.29 4.46 -5.85
CA PRO A 622 13.61 5.73 -6.09
C PRO A 622 14.27 6.50 -7.24
N TYR A 623 13.43 7.10 -8.09
CA TYR A 623 13.85 7.85 -9.26
C TYR A 623 13.27 9.28 -9.26
N GLY A 624 14.13 10.23 -8.90
CA GLY A 624 13.73 11.63 -8.68
C GLY A 624 13.55 12.50 -9.94
N SER A 625 14.05 12.06 -11.10
CA SER A 625 13.98 12.88 -12.32
C SER A 625 12.56 12.92 -12.88
N PRO A 626 12.07 14.07 -13.37
CA PRO A 626 10.70 14.25 -13.83
C PRO A 626 10.48 13.72 -15.26
N ASN A 627 10.73 12.41 -15.45
CA ASN A 627 10.51 11.70 -16.71
C ASN A 627 10.23 10.22 -16.45
N HIS A 628 9.75 9.50 -17.45
CA HIS A 628 9.34 8.09 -17.33
C HIS A 628 10.43 7.08 -17.75
N SER A 629 11.72 7.44 -17.61
CA SER A 629 12.82 6.60 -18.14
C SER A 629 13.16 5.38 -17.27
N SER A 630 12.77 5.40 -15.98
CA SER A 630 13.11 4.37 -14.98
C SER A 630 12.11 3.19 -14.95
N VAL A 631 11.63 2.76 -16.11
CA VAL A 631 10.56 1.75 -16.19
C VAL A 631 11.06 0.30 -16.16
N TYR A 632 12.32 0.05 -16.49
CA TYR A 632 12.90 -1.29 -16.61
C TYR A 632 13.69 -1.66 -15.34
N ASN A 633 13.01 -2.35 -14.43
CA ASN A 633 13.48 -2.74 -13.09
C ASN A 633 12.74 -4.03 -12.65
N PRO A 634 13.20 -4.73 -11.59
CA PRO A 634 12.64 -6.02 -11.18
C PRO A 634 11.14 -5.98 -10.88
N GLN A 635 10.67 -4.98 -10.14
CA GLN A 635 9.25 -4.82 -9.81
C GLN A 635 8.37 -4.76 -11.07
N ASN A 636 8.65 -3.81 -11.96
CA ASN A 636 7.78 -3.59 -13.11
C ASN A 636 7.85 -4.80 -14.05
N GLU A 637 9.04 -5.38 -14.23
CA GLU A 637 9.22 -6.49 -15.13
C GLU A 637 8.54 -7.77 -14.63
N VAL A 638 8.50 -8.02 -13.32
CA VAL A 638 7.80 -9.19 -12.78
C VAL A 638 6.29 -9.12 -13.01
N TRP A 639 5.67 -7.94 -12.91
CA TRP A 639 4.25 -7.74 -13.20
C TRP A 639 3.92 -7.89 -14.69
N LEU A 640 4.80 -7.37 -15.56
CA LEU A 640 4.64 -7.56 -17.01
C LEU A 640 4.86 -9.04 -17.38
N SER A 641 5.85 -9.70 -16.76
CA SER A 641 6.14 -11.13 -17.00
C SER A 641 5.01 -12.04 -16.50
N ALA A 642 4.39 -11.71 -15.36
CA ALA A 642 3.17 -12.36 -14.88
C ALA A 642 2.08 -12.37 -15.95
N LEU A 643 1.71 -11.19 -16.44
CA LEU A 643 0.67 -11.05 -17.46
C LEU A 643 1.03 -11.74 -18.77
N ARG A 644 2.31 -11.78 -19.18
CA ARG A 644 2.73 -12.49 -20.39
C ARG A 644 2.66 -14.01 -20.24
N ASN A 645 3.04 -14.54 -19.08
CA ASN A 645 3.21 -15.97 -18.87
C ASN A 645 2.00 -16.67 -18.22
N ALA A 646 1.01 -15.92 -17.74
CA ALA A 646 -0.22 -16.48 -17.19
C ALA A 646 -0.91 -17.41 -18.19
N THR A 647 -1.37 -18.56 -17.67
CA THR A 647 -2.02 -19.62 -18.45
C THR A 647 -3.47 -19.83 -18.07
N LYS A 648 -3.89 -19.33 -16.90
CA LYS A 648 -5.22 -19.51 -16.34
C LYS A 648 -5.87 -18.17 -16.02
N ASN A 649 -5.29 -17.39 -15.10
CA ASN A 649 -5.86 -16.12 -14.66
C ASN A 649 -4.83 -15.20 -13.99
N VAL A 650 -5.15 -13.91 -13.96
CA VAL A 650 -4.42 -12.91 -13.17
C VAL A 650 -5.41 -12.09 -12.36
N PHE A 651 -5.19 -11.99 -11.06
CA PHE A 651 -5.92 -11.07 -10.19
C PHE A 651 -5.00 -9.92 -9.79
N ILE A 652 -5.56 -8.70 -9.77
CA ILE A 652 -4.89 -7.47 -9.41
C ILE A 652 -5.82 -6.70 -8.48
N GLN A 653 -5.34 -6.34 -7.29
CA GLN A 653 -6.01 -5.37 -6.43
C GLN A 653 -5.04 -4.24 -6.08
N SER A 654 -5.47 -3.00 -6.34
CA SER A 654 -4.66 -1.79 -6.22
C SER A 654 -5.57 -0.57 -6.01
N PRO A 655 -5.18 0.46 -5.24
CA PRO A 655 -5.98 1.68 -5.13
C PRO A 655 -6.16 2.38 -6.50
N THR A 656 -5.07 2.45 -7.27
CA THR A 656 -5.06 3.07 -8.61
C THR A 656 -4.40 2.14 -9.61
N LEU A 657 -4.97 2.04 -10.82
CA LEU A 657 -4.41 1.29 -11.94
C LEU A 657 -4.43 2.17 -13.17
N ASN A 658 -3.28 2.79 -13.48
CA ASN A 658 -3.13 3.66 -14.64
C ASN A 658 -1.72 3.69 -15.25
N ALA A 659 -0.81 2.83 -14.77
CA ALA A 659 0.54 2.74 -15.31
C ALA A 659 0.52 2.42 -16.82
N GLU A 660 1.10 3.32 -17.62
CA GLU A 660 1.11 3.22 -19.09
C GLU A 660 1.63 1.86 -19.62
N PRO A 661 2.70 1.24 -19.06
CA PRO A 661 3.20 -0.04 -19.55
C PRO A 661 2.31 -1.23 -19.21
N LEU A 662 1.52 -1.13 -18.12
CA LEU A 662 0.70 -2.23 -17.60
C LEU A 662 -0.56 -2.45 -18.44
N VAL A 663 -1.25 -1.36 -18.80
CA VAL A 663 -2.56 -1.41 -19.46
C VAL A 663 -2.54 -2.23 -20.76
N PRO A 664 -1.55 -2.07 -21.67
CA PRO A 664 -1.44 -2.91 -22.86
C PRO A 664 -1.23 -4.40 -22.54
N GLU A 665 -0.48 -4.75 -21.49
CA GLU A 665 -0.24 -6.15 -21.15
C GLU A 665 -1.49 -6.83 -20.55
N ILE A 666 -2.31 -6.08 -19.81
CA ILE A 666 -3.64 -6.57 -19.38
C ILE A 666 -4.52 -6.87 -20.60
N ILE A 667 -4.57 -5.94 -21.55
CA ILE A 667 -5.33 -6.12 -22.80
C ILE A 667 -4.81 -7.34 -23.55
N ASN A 668 -3.48 -7.48 -23.71
CA ASN A 668 -2.86 -8.61 -24.38
C ASN A 668 -3.20 -9.95 -23.69
N ALA A 669 -3.21 -10.00 -22.36
CA ALA A 669 -3.59 -11.20 -21.62
C ALA A 669 -5.06 -11.59 -21.89
N CYS A 670 -5.98 -10.62 -21.85
CA CYS A 670 -7.39 -10.84 -22.16
C CYS A 670 -7.60 -11.32 -23.60
N GLU A 671 -6.89 -10.74 -24.59
CA GLU A 671 -6.97 -11.17 -25.99
C GLU A 671 -6.42 -12.59 -26.21
N ARG A 672 -5.54 -13.08 -25.33
CA ARG A 672 -5.07 -14.48 -25.32
C ARG A 672 -6.05 -15.44 -24.64
N GLY A 673 -7.15 -14.94 -24.08
CA GLY A 673 -8.14 -15.75 -23.36
C GLY A 673 -7.83 -15.96 -21.88
N ILE A 674 -6.96 -15.14 -21.29
CA ILE A 674 -6.64 -15.18 -19.85
C ILE A 674 -7.58 -14.27 -19.09
N ASP A 675 -8.29 -14.79 -18.10
CA ASP A 675 -9.16 -13.98 -17.25
C ASP A 675 -8.31 -13.05 -16.36
N VAL A 676 -8.49 -11.75 -16.51
CA VAL A 676 -7.84 -10.71 -15.69
C VAL A 676 -8.88 -10.01 -14.82
N TYR A 677 -8.71 -10.14 -13.50
CA TYR A 677 -9.58 -9.54 -12.49
C TYR A 677 -8.90 -8.32 -11.89
N CYS A 678 -9.53 -7.15 -11.97
CA CYS A 678 -9.00 -5.89 -11.44
C CYS A 678 -9.94 -5.31 -10.37
N TYR A 679 -9.53 -5.27 -9.11
CA TYR A 679 -10.29 -4.67 -8.00
C TYR A 679 -9.66 -3.34 -7.62
N ILE A 680 -10.29 -2.24 -8.04
CA ILE A 680 -9.69 -0.90 -8.03
C ILE A 680 -10.60 0.10 -7.30
N CYS A 681 -10.06 1.14 -6.67
CA CYS A 681 -10.90 2.11 -5.98
C CYS A 681 -11.59 3.07 -6.96
N LEU A 682 -12.81 3.49 -6.64
CA LEU A 682 -13.53 4.50 -7.41
C LEU A 682 -13.10 5.90 -6.95
N GLY A 683 -12.58 6.72 -7.86
CA GLY A 683 -12.24 8.12 -7.57
C GLY A 683 -10.93 8.33 -6.79
N TYR A 684 -10.12 7.29 -6.60
CA TYR A 684 -8.92 7.36 -5.77
C TYR A 684 -7.80 8.13 -6.48
N ASN A 685 -7.35 9.22 -5.86
CA ASN A 685 -6.36 10.17 -6.42
C ASN A 685 -6.74 10.83 -7.75
N ASP A 686 -7.99 10.72 -8.20
CA ASP A 686 -8.48 11.15 -9.51
C ASP A 686 -7.95 12.49 -10.01
N THR A 687 -7.98 13.51 -9.15
CA THR A 687 -7.58 14.85 -9.60
C THR A 687 -6.07 14.92 -9.86
N GLY A 688 -5.26 14.16 -9.13
CA GLY A 688 -3.82 14.03 -9.36
C GLY A 688 -3.55 13.28 -10.67
N GLU A 689 -4.35 12.24 -10.94
CA GLU A 689 -4.21 11.41 -12.14
C GLU A 689 -4.60 12.14 -13.45
N LEU A 690 -5.29 13.28 -13.35
CA LEU A 690 -5.57 14.17 -14.48
C LEU A 690 -4.39 15.09 -14.85
N LEU A 691 -3.32 15.12 -14.05
CA LEU A 691 -2.12 15.86 -14.41
C LEU A 691 -1.44 15.24 -15.64
N PRO A 692 -0.75 16.04 -16.47
CA PRO A 692 0.01 15.51 -17.60
C PRO A 692 0.94 14.38 -17.17
N MET A 693 0.99 13.33 -18.00
CA MET A 693 1.79 12.12 -17.78
C MET A 693 1.33 11.20 -16.64
N GLN A 694 0.22 11.45 -15.94
CA GLN A 694 -0.24 10.55 -14.85
C GLN A 694 -1.18 9.41 -15.29
N GLY A 695 -1.42 9.24 -16.60
CA GLY A 695 -2.17 8.09 -17.12
C GLY A 695 -3.70 8.22 -17.11
N GLY A 696 -4.27 9.01 -16.19
CA GLY A 696 -5.72 9.25 -16.08
C GLY A 696 -6.38 8.48 -14.93
N THR A 697 -7.67 8.72 -14.69
CA THR A 697 -8.42 8.12 -13.56
C THR A 697 -8.74 6.64 -13.79
N ASN A 698 -9.14 5.95 -12.71
CA ASN A 698 -9.50 4.53 -12.79
C ASN A 698 -10.70 4.30 -13.74
N GLU A 699 -11.73 5.16 -13.74
CA GLU A 699 -12.85 5.06 -14.69
C GLU A 699 -12.39 5.23 -16.15
N MET A 700 -11.47 6.17 -16.41
CA MET A 700 -10.92 6.38 -17.75
C MET A 700 -10.16 5.15 -18.24
N ILE A 701 -9.40 4.50 -17.35
CA ILE A 701 -8.64 3.29 -17.69
C ILE A 701 -9.55 2.08 -17.91
N ALA A 702 -10.55 1.87 -17.06
CA ALA A 702 -11.57 0.83 -17.27
C ALA A 702 -12.26 1.00 -18.64
N HIS A 703 -12.75 2.22 -18.92
CA HIS A 703 -13.37 2.55 -20.19
C HIS A 703 -12.44 2.33 -21.39
N LYS A 704 -11.19 2.78 -21.29
CA LYS A 704 -10.16 2.60 -22.32
C LYS A 704 -9.92 1.13 -22.62
N MET A 705 -9.80 0.27 -21.61
CA MET A 705 -9.57 -1.16 -21.83
C MET A 705 -10.77 -1.82 -22.51
N TYR A 706 -12.00 -1.62 -22.02
CA TYR A 706 -13.19 -2.22 -22.64
C TYR A 706 -13.46 -1.71 -24.05
N THR A 707 -13.16 -0.44 -24.36
CA THR A 707 -13.33 0.11 -25.71
C THR A 707 -12.20 -0.27 -26.67
N THR A 708 -11.07 -0.78 -26.16
CA THR A 708 -9.95 -1.27 -26.98
C THR A 708 -10.06 -2.76 -27.27
N LEU A 709 -10.54 -3.56 -26.31
CA LEU A 709 -10.66 -5.00 -26.42
C LEU A 709 -11.62 -5.45 -27.53
N SER A 710 -11.30 -6.57 -28.17
CA SER A 710 -12.21 -7.32 -29.01
C SER A 710 -13.39 -7.87 -28.19
N ASP A 711 -14.49 -8.25 -28.84
CA ASP A 711 -15.64 -8.80 -28.11
C ASP A 711 -15.31 -10.10 -27.37
N ALA A 712 -14.33 -10.87 -27.87
CA ALA A 712 -13.77 -12.03 -27.18
C ALA A 712 -12.92 -11.59 -25.98
N GLY A 713 -12.00 -10.64 -26.16
CA GLY A 713 -11.15 -10.12 -25.08
C GLY A 713 -11.95 -9.49 -23.94
N LYS A 714 -13.06 -8.79 -24.24
CA LYS A 714 -13.97 -8.24 -23.23
C LYS A 714 -14.56 -9.30 -22.30
N GLN A 715 -14.68 -10.56 -22.74
CA GLN A 715 -15.19 -11.63 -21.87
C GLN A 715 -14.23 -11.95 -20.74
N HIS A 716 -12.93 -11.75 -20.97
CA HIS A 716 -11.83 -12.09 -20.07
C HIS A 716 -11.34 -10.91 -19.21
N LEU A 717 -11.79 -9.68 -19.47
CA LEU A 717 -11.55 -8.57 -18.55
C LEU A 717 -12.70 -8.50 -17.54
N HIS A 718 -12.36 -8.59 -16.26
CA HIS A 718 -13.29 -8.47 -15.14
C HIS A 718 -12.84 -7.29 -14.25
N TYR A 719 -13.36 -6.09 -14.52
CA TYR A 719 -12.99 -4.88 -13.79
C TYR A 719 -14.06 -4.53 -12.75
N PHE A 720 -13.62 -4.24 -11.53
CA PHE A 720 -14.49 -3.96 -10.39
C PHE A 720 -14.03 -2.71 -9.66
N PHE A 721 -14.98 -1.88 -9.23
CA PHE A 721 -14.73 -0.89 -8.20
C PHE A 721 -14.89 -1.50 -6.81
N TYR A 722 -13.97 -1.17 -5.90
CA TYR A 722 -13.96 -1.67 -4.53
C TYR A 722 -15.29 -1.39 -3.80
N VAL A 723 -15.80 -2.41 -3.12
CA VAL A 723 -16.98 -2.30 -2.26
C VAL A 723 -16.67 -2.92 -0.90
N GLY A 724 -16.73 -2.10 0.16
CA GLY A 724 -16.53 -2.55 1.54
C GLY A 724 -17.49 -3.68 1.94
N LYS A 725 -17.08 -4.52 2.90
CA LYS A 725 -17.86 -5.68 3.35
C LYS A 725 -19.24 -5.31 3.91
N ASP A 726 -19.41 -4.08 4.37
CA ASP A 726 -20.66 -3.54 4.89
C ASP A 726 -21.47 -2.74 3.84
N GLN A 727 -21.00 -2.67 2.59
CA GLN A 727 -21.62 -1.87 1.53
C GLN A 727 -22.12 -2.72 0.35
N THR A 728 -23.07 -2.18 -0.41
CA THR A 728 -23.61 -2.75 -1.67
C THR A 728 -23.33 -1.91 -2.92
N THR A 729 -22.61 -0.81 -2.77
CA THR A 729 -22.24 0.09 -3.87
C THR A 729 -20.83 0.63 -3.63
N PRO A 730 -20.02 0.86 -4.67
CA PRO A 730 -18.74 1.52 -4.53
C PRO A 730 -18.96 2.96 -4.04
N LEU A 731 -18.12 3.39 -3.10
CA LEU A 731 -18.11 4.75 -2.59
C LEU A 731 -16.92 5.47 -3.21
N VAL A 732 -17.16 6.68 -3.71
CA VAL A 732 -16.08 7.50 -4.29
C VAL A 732 -15.10 7.95 -3.19
N ALA A 733 -13.80 7.79 -3.43
CA ALA A 733 -12.73 7.99 -2.45
C ALA A 733 -12.74 9.36 -1.77
N LYS A 734 -13.16 10.42 -2.49
CA LYS A 734 -13.29 11.76 -1.92
C LYS A 734 -14.23 11.85 -0.71
N LYS A 735 -15.11 10.86 -0.50
CA LYS A 735 -15.98 10.76 0.68
C LYS A 735 -15.23 10.23 1.90
N LYS A 736 -14.09 9.56 1.74
CA LYS A 736 -13.25 8.97 2.80
C LYS A 736 -13.99 7.98 3.70
N LEU A 737 -14.94 7.24 3.12
CA LEU A 737 -15.81 6.32 3.86
C LEU A 737 -15.31 4.88 3.80
N ARG A 738 -15.06 4.37 2.59
CA ARG A 738 -14.60 3.00 2.33
C ARG A 738 -13.70 3.01 1.11
N ASP A 739 -12.42 2.84 1.34
CA ASP A 739 -11.41 2.73 0.28
C ASP A 739 -10.57 1.48 0.51
N CYS A 740 -9.94 1.00 -0.55
CA CYS A 740 -8.96 -0.07 -0.49
C CYS A 740 -7.58 0.48 -0.85
N HIS A 741 -6.57 0.04 -0.12
CA HIS A 741 -5.19 0.41 -0.35
C HIS A 741 -4.26 -0.82 -0.39
N ILE A 742 -4.85 -2.02 -0.50
CA ILE A 742 -4.19 -3.30 -0.84
C ILE A 742 -3.43 -3.19 -2.17
N LYS A 743 -2.27 -3.85 -2.25
CA LYS A 743 -1.43 -3.95 -3.45
C LYS A 743 -0.97 -5.39 -3.61
N VAL A 744 -1.67 -6.13 -4.46
CA VAL A 744 -1.41 -7.55 -4.69
C VAL A 744 -1.71 -7.95 -6.13
N MET A 745 -0.90 -8.85 -6.68
CA MET A 745 -1.16 -9.58 -7.92
C MET A 745 -1.08 -11.09 -7.64
N ILE A 746 -2.02 -11.87 -8.15
CA ILE A 746 -2.02 -13.34 -8.04
C ILE A 746 -2.13 -13.93 -9.45
N VAL A 747 -1.23 -14.82 -9.81
CA VAL A 747 -1.10 -15.40 -11.14
C VAL A 747 -1.34 -16.90 -11.07
N ASP A 748 -2.28 -17.38 -11.87
CA ASP A 748 -2.67 -18.78 -11.99
C ASP A 748 -3.00 -19.44 -10.64
N GLU A 749 -3.48 -18.65 -9.68
CA GLU A 749 -3.76 -19.05 -8.29
C GLU A 749 -2.55 -19.66 -7.55
N HIS A 750 -1.33 -19.38 -8.04
CA HIS A 750 -0.11 -20.05 -7.61
C HIS A 750 1.01 -19.07 -7.24
N ILE A 751 1.28 -18.08 -8.11
CA ILE A 751 2.32 -17.08 -7.87
C ILE A 751 1.67 -15.83 -7.31
N GLY A 752 2.11 -15.39 -6.14
CA GLY A 752 1.64 -14.16 -5.50
C GLY A 752 2.71 -13.07 -5.55
N ILE A 753 2.34 -11.83 -5.83
CA ILE A 753 3.21 -10.65 -5.72
C ILE A 753 2.53 -9.67 -4.79
N GLN A 754 3.11 -9.43 -3.62
CA GLN A 754 2.55 -8.53 -2.60
C GLN A 754 3.61 -7.57 -2.08
N GLY A 755 3.21 -6.33 -1.83
CA GLY A 755 4.11 -5.32 -1.28
C GLY A 755 3.45 -3.96 -1.16
N ASN A 756 4.23 -2.91 -1.44
CA ASN A 756 3.80 -1.52 -1.37
C ASN A 756 3.73 -0.79 -2.71
N GLY A 757 4.11 -1.43 -3.83
CA GLY A 757 4.01 -0.85 -5.17
C GLY A 757 2.57 -0.79 -5.70
N ASN A 758 2.07 0.43 -5.94
CA ASN A 758 0.78 0.65 -6.58
C ASN A 758 0.89 0.39 -8.11
N GLN A 759 -0.24 0.11 -8.77
CA GLN A 759 -0.31 -0.01 -10.23
C GLN A 759 -0.49 1.33 -10.95
N ASP A 760 0.02 2.41 -10.34
CA ASP A 760 -0.08 3.78 -10.82
C ASP A 760 1.23 4.29 -11.45
N THR A 761 1.15 5.46 -12.08
CA THR A 761 2.32 6.14 -12.67
C THR A 761 3.42 6.40 -11.63
N GLN A 762 3.08 6.88 -10.45
CA GLN A 762 4.07 7.27 -9.43
C GLN A 762 4.92 6.08 -8.97
N SER A 763 4.30 4.95 -8.61
CA SER A 763 4.98 3.72 -8.20
C SER A 763 5.77 3.06 -9.34
N TRP A 764 5.30 3.17 -10.58
CA TRP A 764 5.98 2.59 -11.75
C TRP A 764 7.15 3.40 -12.27
N PHE A 765 7.17 4.72 -12.07
CA PHE A 765 8.21 5.60 -12.64
C PHE A 765 9.09 6.31 -11.62
N HIS A 766 8.66 6.51 -10.37
CA HIS A 766 9.38 7.38 -9.43
C HIS A 766 9.63 6.83 -8.03
N SER A 767 8.69 6.11 -7.42
CA SER A 767 8.84 5.67 -6.03
C SER A 767 9.87 4.56 -5.85
N GLN A 768 10.53 4.55 -4.68
CA GLN A 768 11.14 3.34 -4.15
C GLN A 768 10.04 2.42 -3.63
N GLU A 769 10.09 1.16 -4.01
CA GLU A 769 9.06 0.19 -3.67
C GLU A 769 9.70 -1.16 -3.33
N ILE A 770 9.03 -1.92 -2.46
CA ILE A 770 9.44 -3.26 -2.04
C ILE A 770 8.26 -4.20 -2.20
N ASN A 771 8.50 -5.31 -2.87
CA ASN A 771 7.54 -6.39 -3.01
C ASN A 771 8.24 -7.73 -2.93
N VAL A 772 7.49 -8.75 -2.55
CA VAL A 772 7.90 -10.15 -2.65
C VAL A 772 7.06 -10.87 -3.68
N MET A 773 7.69 -11.72 -4.49
CA MET A 773 7.05 -12.72 -5.33
C MET A 773 7.16 -14.07 -4.62
N ILE A 774 6.05 -14.78 -4.41
CA ILE A 774 5.99 -16.08 -3.73
C ILE A 774 5.53 -17.18 -4.68
N ASP A 775 6.03 -18.40 -4.48
CA ASP A 775 5.60 -19.60 -5.21
C ASP A 775 4.80 -20.53 -4.29
N SER A 776 3.52 -20.23 -4.09
CA SER A 776 2.69 -20.99 -3.14
C SER A 776 1.20 -20.89 -3.45
N ALA A 777 0.65 -21.96 -4.03
CA ALA A 777 -0.79 -22.10 -4.27
C ALA A 777 -1.58 -22.19 -2.95
N MET A 778 -0.95 -22.63 -1.86
CA MET A 778 -1.59 -22.67 -0.54
C MET A 778 -1.87 -21.25 -0.04
N VAL A 779 -0.83 -20.39 -0.02
CA VAL A 779 -0.97 -19.00 0.42
C VAL A 779 -1.86 -18.21 -0.52
N CYS A 780 -1.69 -18.36 -1.84
CA CYS A 780 -2.52 -17.68 -2.83
C CYS A 780 -4.01 -18.02 -2.68
N ARG A 781 -4.36 -19.29 -2.42
CA ARG A 781 -5.76 -19.68 -2.12
C ARG A 781 -6.28 -19.01 -0.85
N GLY A 782 -5.47 -18.95 0.22
CA GLY A 782 -5.81 -18.23 1.44
C GLY A 782 -6.06 -16.74 1.19
N TRP A 783 -5.24 -16.10 0.36
CA TRP A 783 -5.45 -14.70 -0.04
C TRP A 783 -6.72 -14.52 -0.86
N ILE A 784 -6.98 -15.36 -1.85
CA ILE A 784 -8.20 -15.29 -2.69
C ILE A 784 -9.45 -15.39 -1.81
N ASP A 785 -9.49 -16.35 -0.88
CA ASP A 785 -10.61 -16.51 0.03
C ASP A 785 -10.73 -15.35 1.02
N GLY A 786 -9.63 -14.86 1.60
CA GLY A 786 -9.62 -13.70 2.48
C GLY A 786 -10.10 -12.41 1.77
N LEU A 787 -9.63 -12.16 0.54
CA LEU A 787 -10.08 -11.06 -0.30
C LEU A 787 -11.55 -11.19 -0.68
N ARG A 788 -12.08 -12.41 -0.82
CA ARG A 788 -13.51 -12.60 -1.09
C ARG A 788 -14.36 -12.35 0.15
N ARG A 789 -13.92 -12.81 1.33
CA ARG A 789 -14.71 -12.70 2.57
C ARG A 789 -14.64 -11.32 3.22
N ASN A 790 -13.54 -10.58 3.06
CA ASN A 790 -13.34 -9.31 3.76
C ASN A 790 -13.81 -8.06 2.97
N GLN A 791 -14.45 -8.23 1.82
CA GLN A 791 -15.03 -7.16 1.00
C GLN A 791 -16.17 -7.71 0.12
N ASN A 792 -17.09 -6.87 -0.34
CA ASN A 792 -18.18 -7.27 -1.24
C ASN A 792 -17.92 -6.91 -2.71
N THR A 793 -16.68 -6.57 -3.06
CA THR A 793 -16.28 -6.15 -4.42
C THR A 793 -16.74 -7.14 -5.49
N HIS A 794 -16.58 -8.44 -5.27
CA HIS A 794 -16.99 -9.48 -6.22
C HIS A 794 -18.51 -9.54 -6.47
N LEU A 795 -19.33 -9.10 -5.50
CA LEU A 795 -20.79 -9.13 -5.59
C LEU A 795 -21.35 -7.87 -6.27
N TYR A 796 -20.77 -6.71 -5.98
CA TYR A 796 -21.39 -5.42 -6.31
C TYR A 796 -20.49 -4.48 -7.13
N GLY A 797 -19.20 -4.79 -7.27
CA GLY A 797 -18.21 -3.87 -7.82
C GLY A 797 -18.08 -3.88 -9.33
N GLU A 798 -18.56 -4.92 -10.02
CA GLU A 798 -18.27 -5.12 -11.44
C GLU A 798 -18.87 -3.99 -12.32
N VAL A 799 -18.09 -3.53 -13.29
CA VAL A 799 -18.49 -2.55 -14.30
C VAL A 799 -19.16 -3.21 -15.52
N GLY A 800 -19.87 -2.43 -16.33
CA GLY A 800 -20.46 -2.94 -17.57
C GLY A 800 -19.40 -3.29 -18.62
N LYS A 801 -19.43 -4.53 -19.16
CA LYS A 801 -18.44 -4.99 -20.16
C LYS A 801 -18.49 -4.23 -21.50
N SER A 802 -19.57 -3.50 -21.77
CA SER A 802 -19.71 -2.72 -23.00
C SER A 802 -18.89 -1.43 -23.01
N ASP A 803 -18.70 -0.80 -21.85
CA ASP A 803 -18.15 0.56 -21.74
C ASP A 803 -17.24 0.78 -20.52
N GLY A 804 -17.08 -0.20 -19.64
CA GLY A 804 -16.26 -0.07 -18.44
C GLY A 804 -16.86 0.83 -17.36
N ILE A 805 -18.15 1.15 -17.43
CA ILE A 805 -18.81 2.05 -16.49
C ILE A 805 -19.62 1.24 -15.47
N TRP A 806 -19.46 1.57 -14.19
CA TRP A 806 -20.26 0.97 -13.12
C TRP A 806 -21.66 1.55 -13.07
N ARG A 807 -22.65 0.67 -12.92
CA ARG A 807 -24.05 1.02 -12.73
C ARG A 807 -24.67 0.23 -11.59
N ASP A 808 -25.62 0.82 -10.89
CA ASP A 808 -26.44 0.11 -9.92
C ASP A 808 -27.51 -0.78 -10.62
N ASP A 809 -28.32 -1.49 -9.83
CA ASP A 809 -29.36 -2.38 -10.37
C ASP A 809 -30.48 -1.62 -11.13
N ARG A 810 -30.56 -0.29 -10.95
CA ARG A 810 -31.49 0.61 -11.67
C ARG A 810 -30.88 1.14 -12.97
N GLY A 811 -29.60 0.84 -13.22
CA GLY A 811 -28.83 1.35 -14.36
C GLY A 811 -28.26 2.75 -14.14
N GLU A 812 -28.26 3.28 -12.92
CA GLU A 812 -27.70 4.59 -12.59
C GLU A 812 -26.19 4.48 -12.35
N GLU A 813 -25.42 5.41 -12.91
CA GLU A 813 -23.98 5.49 -12.68
C GLU A 813 -23.67 5.96 -11.25
N ALA A 814 -22.46 5.66 -10.78
CA ALA A 814 -22.00 6.11 -9.48
C ALA A 814 -22.05 7.65 -9.38
N LYS A 815 -22.48 8.16 -8.23
CA LYS A 815 -22.63 9.60 -7.99
C LYS A 815 -21.30 10.23 -7.59
N ASP A 816 -21.16 11.52 -7.88
CA ASP A 816 -20.03 12.36 -7.46
C ASP A 816 -18.66 11.96 -8.05
N VAL A 817 -18.66 11.17 -9.13
CA VAL A 817 -17.47 10.75 -9.88
C VAL A 817 -17.06 11.79 -10.93
N ILE A 818 -15.79 11.78 -11.35
CA ILE A 818 -15.35 12.55 -12.54
C ILE A 818 -15.90 11.91 -13.81
N GLY A 819 -15.97 10.58 -13.84
CA GLY A 819 -16.42 9.81 -14.99
C GLY A 819 -15.41 9.74 -16.14
N VAL A 820 -15.84 9.17 -17.27
CA VAL A 820 -14.96 8.87 -18.41
C VAL A 820 -14.61 10.09 -19.28
N ASP A 821 -15.44 11.14 -19.25
CA ASP A 821 -15.17 12.41 -19.92
C ASP A 821 -14.98 13.53 -18.87
N PRO A 822 -13.73 13.84 -18.48
CA PRO A 822 -13.47 14.88 -17.50
C PRO A 822 -13.71 16.31 -18.05
N GLY A 823 -14.10 16.45 -19.33
CA GLY A 823 -14.40 17.71 -20.01
C GLY A 823 -13.18 18.40 -20.64
N ARG A 824 -13.45 19.42 -21.48
CA ARG A 824 -12.39 20.26 -22.09
C ARG A 824 -11.62 21.01 -20.99
N PHE A 825 -10.29 20.92 -21.02
CA PHE A 825 -9.37 21.45 -19.98
C PHE A 825 -9.36 20.68 -18.64
N SER A 826 -9.55 19.36 -18.67
CA SER A 826 -9.41 18.49 -17.48
C SER A 826 -8.08 18.66 -16.72
N TRP A 827 -6.98 18.95 -17.41
CA TRP A 827 -5.69 19.28 -16.79
C TRP A 827 -5.77 20.51 -15.87
N ALA A 828 -6.69 21.45 -16.12
CA ALA A 828 -6.93 22.60 -15.26
C ALA A 828 -7.68 22.20 -13.98
N LYS A 829 -8.58 21.20 -14.05
CA LYS A 829 -9.14 20.56 -12.84
C LYS A 829 -8.03 19.84 -12.08
N GLY A 830 -7.14 19.12 -12.77
CA GLY A 830 -5.97 18.51 -12.17
C GLY A 830 -5.07 19.50 -11.44
N PHE A 831 -4.84 20.66 -12.06
CA PHE A 831 -4.08 21.76 -11.49
C PHE A 831 -4.79 22.44 -10.31
N LEU A 832 -6.09 22.69 -10.41
CA LEU A 832 -6.90 23.21 -9.30
C LEU A 832 -6.96 22.22 -8.14
N GLY A 833 -7.02 20.91 -8.42
CA GLY A 833 -6.88 19.87 -7.41
C GLY A 833 -5.50 19.88 -6.80
N ALA A 834 -4.42 19.99 -7.57
CA ALA A 834 -3.07 20.14 -7.03
C ALA A 834 -2.93 21.39 -6.14
N ILE A 835 -3.59 22.50 -6.49
CA ILE A 835 -3.66 23.72 -5.65
C ILE A 835 -4.49 23.49 -4.38
N ASN A 836 -5.67 22.89 -4.50
CA ASN A 836 -6.54 22.57 -3.37
C ASN A 836 -5.86 21.54 -2.45
N ARG A 837 -5.08 20.62 -3.01
CA ARG A 837 -4.22 19.64 -2.33
C ARG A 837 -3.18 20.38 -1.49
N VAL A 838 -2.42 21.31 -2.07
CA VAL A 838 -1.47 22.18 -1.35
C VAL A 838 -2.16 23.01 -0.24
N ARG A 839 -3.43 23.36 -0.39
CA ARG A 839 -4.22 24.15 0.57
C ARG A 839 -4.92 23.32 1.64
N GLY A 840 -4.91 22.00 1.51
CA GLY A 840 -5.66 21.10 2.36
C GLY A 840 -7.18 21.21 2.17
N THR A 841 -7.70 21.36 0.96
CA THR A 841 -9.15 21.40 0.66
C THR A 841 -9.51 20.66 -0.64
N GLY A 842 -8.68 19.71 -1.06
CA GLY A 842 -8.90 18.92 -2.29
C GLY A 842 -9.77 17.69 -2.05
N ASP A 843 -10.24 17.06 -3.13
CA ASP A 843 -11.04 15.81 -3.14
C ASP A 843 -10.24 14.55 -2.72
N PHE A 844 -9.17 14.72 -1.93
CA PHE A 844 -8.24 13.65 -1.53
C PHE A 844 -8.27 13.40 -0.04
#